data_AF-A0A9Q0NCG1-F1
#
_entry.id   AF-A0A9Q0NCG1-F1
#
_cell.length_a   1.000
_cell.length_b   1.000
_cell.length_c   1.000
_cell.angle_alpha   90.00
_cell.angle_beta   90.00
_cell.angle_gamma   90.00
#
_symmetry.space_group_name_H-M   'P 1'
#
loop_
_entity.id
_entity.type
_entity.pdbx_description
1 polymer ?
#
loop_
_entity_poly.entity_id
_entity_poly.type
_entity_poly.pdbx_seq_one_letter_code
_entity_poly.pdbx_strand_id
1 'polypeptide(L)'
;MIFKFLFIVCTLFMCSTCSANGMNGREDELRERDMHPVFEDESKVANVRYNEREKEIEYWRSQAQDYLRSKLQIENSLNTNRAKNIIMFLGDGMSLPTVAATRMYLSSEEEQLSFEKFPHFGLSKTYCVDRQVADSACTATAYLHGVKGNYGTIGVNAQVPRYDCLGETEEEKRTVSITKWAQDKCMATGLVTTSRVTHASPAGVYAHTANRDWENDQDVTDAGCHDARTKDIALQLIENEVGKNLKVVLGGGRREFRDRKIFDEEGEIGFRNDNRDLIDEWLIQKRNRGNASYIWNNQELKSIDYEKTEYLLGLFEPSHCLYNIEIEQRNLQETEPSLSEMTEAAIKILQKDENGYFLFVESARIDMAHHDTLARIALDETKEFSKTIDLARRMTSESDTLIVVTSDHAHVMSYNGYPINIMAMKIVLFYRPLSPPSRAVLLTAKSIGIKLELKNINVLKGEHLTPEFKKLNPQHTIPTINDNGIVIYDSHAICSYLVDKYAQNDSLYPRDLVQRACVNARLHFNSGYLFARLRYLFEPIFFMNQSEIPQWKIEYIQDCWIEMEKFLEKGNYVCGNEITIADYCCIATISSIDKIALINPEKFPQLFAWTKRMQAIPFYGSENAEGAANFQKSLLNTVAKRKAEIISI
;
A
#
# COMPACT_ATOMS: atom_id res chain seq x y z
N MET A 1 -39.76 68.14 50.35
CA MET A 1 -38.39 67.70 50.02
C MET A 1 -38.29 66.16 49.98
N ILE A 2 -39.21 65.48 49.26
CA ILE A 2 -39.26 64.00 49.11
C ILE A 2 -39.48 63.59 47.63
N PHE A 3 -39.60 64.54 46.69
CA PHE A 3 -39.84 64.25 45.26
C PHE A 3 -38.60 64.36 44.35
N LYS A 4 -37.42 64.67 44.89
CA LYS A 4 -36.16 64.75 44.11
C LYS A 4 -35.20 63.58 44.31
N PHE A 5 -35.48 62.65 45.23
CA PHE A 5 -34.63 61.48 45.47
C PHE A 5 -35.08 60.22 44.71
N LEU A 6 -36.34 60.17 44.25
CA LEU A 6 -36.87 58.99 43.56
C LEU A 6 -36.49 58.90 42.07
N PHE A 7 -36.09 60.02 41.46
CA PHE A 7 -35.77 60.07 40.03
C PHE A 7 -34.30 59.75 39.70
N ILE A 8 -33.41 59.70 40.69
CA ILE A 8 -31.98 59.35 40.48
C ILE A 8 -31.74 57.86 40.70
N VAL A 9 -32.55 57.19 41.52
CA VAL A 9 -32.37 55.75 41.82
C VAL A 9 -32.96 54.85 40.71
N CYS A 10 -33.98 55.28 39.97
CA CYS A 10 -34.53 54.48 38.85
C CYS A 10 -33.67 54.52 37.58
N THR A 11 -32.89 55.58 37.33
CA THR A 11 -32.04 55.68 36.13
C THR A 11 -30.71 54.94 36.26
N LEU A 12 -30.27 54.64 37.49
CA LEU A 12 -29.04 53.87 37.75
C LEU A 12 -29.27 52.35 37.79
N PHE A 13 -30.51 51.87 37.95
CA PHE A 13 -30.82 50.43 37.94
C PHE A 13 -31.33 49.89 36.58
N MET A 14 -31.75 50.75 35.65
CA MET A 14 -32.11 50.33 34.29
C MET A 14 -30.96 50.40 33.28
N CYS A 15 -29.78 50.91 33.65
CA CYS A 15 -28.60 50.91 32.79
C CYS A 15 -27.68 49.70 33.00
N SER A 16 -27.89 48.91 34.07
CA SER A 16 -27.05 47.75 34.42
C SER A 16 -27.64 46.41 33.98
N THR A 17 -28.89 46.34 33.48
CA THR A 17 -29.51 45.09 33.00
C THR A 17 -29.72 45.02 31.49
N CYS A 18 -29.37 46.06 30.73
CA CYS A 18 -29.37 46.02 29.26
C CYS A 18 -27.98 45.93 28.62
N SER A 19 -26.89 46.01 29.40
CA SER A 19 -25.52 45.81 28.89
C SER A 19 -24.89 44.46 29.28
N ALA A 20 -25.49 43.68 30.20
CA ALA A 20 -24.91 42.42 30.64
C ALA A 20 -25.12 41.24 29.65
N ASN A 21 -26.21 41.24 28.87
CA ASN A 21 -26.45 40.16 27.88
C ASN A 21 -25.71 40.39 26.53
N GLY A 22 -25.24 41.61 26.25
CA GLY A 22 -24.48 41.92 25.03
C GLY A 22 -22.96 41.87 25.21
N MET A 23 -22.47 41.93 26.45
CA MET A 23 -21.04 41.85 26.76
C MET A 23 -20.55 40.41 26.96
N ASN A 24 -21.36 39.52 27.56
CA ASN A 24 -21.01 38.11 27.71
C ASN A 24 -20.84 37.40 26.36
N GLY A 25 -21.75 37.61 25.39
CA GLY A 25 -21.63 36.96 24.07
C GLY A 25 -20.39 37.41 23.28
N ARG A 26 -19.95 38.66 23.47
CA ARG A 26 -18.74 39.19 22.83
C ARG A 26 -17.46 38.70 23.51
N GLU A 27 -17.47 38.56 24.84
CA GLU A 27 -16.37 37.93 25.57
C GLU A 27 -16.26 36.44 25.25
N ASP A 28 -17.39 35.73 25.10
CA ASP A 28 -17.41 34.32 24.70
C ASP A 28 -16.88 34.14 23.27
N GLU A 29 -17.30 34.98 22.31
CA GLU A 29 -16.76 34.97 20.93
C GLU A 29 -15.26 35.33 20.88
N LEU A 30 -14.81 36.29 21.68
CA LEU A 30 -13.39 36.66 21.77
C LEU A 30 -12.56 35.53 22.41
N ARG A 31 -13.09 34.92 23.46
CA ARG A 31 -12.46 33.78 24.13
C ARG A 31 -12.42 32.55 23.22
N GLU A 32 -13.47 32.29 22.46
CA GLU A 32 -13.50 31.24 21.44
C GLU A 32 -12.43 31.51 20.38
N ARG A 33 -12.38 32.74 19.85
CA ARG A 33 -11.35 33.17 18.90
C ARG A 33 -9.92 33.00 19.45
N ASP A 34 -9.69 33.28 20.73
CA ASP A 34 -8.37 33.09 21.39
C ASP A 34 -7.97 31.61 21.52
N MET A 35 -8.93 30.68 21.43
CA MET A 35 -8.69 29.23 21.43
C MET A 35 -8.33 28.68 20.03
N HIS A 36 -8.40 29.51 18.98
CA HIS A 36 -8.01 29.18 17.62
C HIS A 36 -6.72 29.91 17.21
N PRO A 37 -5.83 29.29 16.41
CA PRO A 37 -4.68 30.00 15.87
C PRO A 37 -5.14 31.14 14.95
N VAL A 38 -4.54 32.31 15.11
CA VAL A 38 -4.71 33.44 14.19
C VAL A 38 -3.83 33.17 12.97
N PHE A 39 -4.44 32.88 11.83
CA PHE A 39 -3.70 32.68 10.59
C PHE A 39 -3.24 34.04 10.05
N GLU A 40 -1.95 34.34 10.20
CA GLU A 40 -1.34 35.49 9.52
C GLU A 40 -1.33 35.20 8.01
N ASP A 41 -2.12 35.97 7.27
CA ASP A 41 -2.10 36.07 5.80
C ASP A 41 -2.92 35.01 5.03
N GLU A 42 -4.23 35.26 4.89
CA GLU A 42 -5.12 34.54 3.96
C GLU A 42 -4.62 34.57 2.50
N SER A 43 -3.73 35.51 2.12
CA SER A 43 -3.19 35.58 0.76
C SER A 43 -2.27 34.39 0.41
N LYS A 44 -1.73 33.66 1.39
CA LYS A 44 -0.99 32.39 1.18
C LYS A 44 -1.91 31.19 0.92
N VAL A 45 -3.21 31.29 1.24
CA VAL A 45 -4.24 30.28 0.94
C VAL A 45 -4.67 30.34 -0.53
N ALA A 46 -4.35 31.42 -1.26
CA ALA A 46 -4.75 31.65 -2.64
C ALA A 46 -4.24 30.61 -3.66
N ASN A 47 -3.26 29.78 -3.30
CA ASN A 47 -2.72 28.72 -4.16
C ASN A 47 -3.22 27.30 -3.82
N VAL A 48 -4.16 27.18 -2.88
CA VAL A 48 -4.78 25.90 -2.52
C VAL A 48 -5.80 25.55 -3.60
N ARG A 49 -5.52 24.48 -4.36
CA ARG A 49 -6.41 24.02 -5.43
C ARG A 49 -7.38 22.98 -4.90
N TYR A 50 -8.64 23.39 -4.80
CA TYR A 50 -9.76 22.50 -4.49
C TYR A 50 -10.16 21.73 -5.75
N ASN A 51 -10.82 20.58 -5.57
CA ASN A 51 -11.65 20.02 -6.62
C ASN A 51 -12.72 21.05 -6.99
N GLU A 52 -12.66 21.61 -8.19
CA GLU A 52 -13.63 22.65 -8.58
C GLU A 52 -15.08 22.15 -8.49
N ARG A 53 -15.31 20.83 -8.61
CA ARG A 53 -16.64 20.23 -8.41
C ARG A 53 -17.12 20.30 -6.97
N GLU A 54 -16.24 20.28 -5.98
CA GLU A 54 -16.63 20.40 -4.56
C GLU A 54 -17.17 21.80 -4.20
N LYS A 55 -16.95 22.80 -5.07
CA LYS A 55 -17.59 24.11 -4.94
C LYS A 55 -19.06 24.09 -5.38
N GLU A 56 -19.46 23.08 -6.15
CA GLU A 56 -20.81 22.95 -6.68
C GLU A 56 -21.73 22.22 -5.69
N ILE A 57 -22.88 22.81 -5.37
CA ILE A 57 -23.90 22.17 -4.52
C ILE A 57 -24.34 20.80 -5.08
N GLU A 58 -24.41 20.69 -6.40
CA GLU A 58 -24.91 19.49 -7.06
C GLU A 58 -23.96 18.30 -6.92
N TYR A 59 -22.64 18.54 -6.82
CA TYR A 59 -21.66 17.49 -6.55
C TYR A 59 -21.96 16.76 -5.24
N TRP A 60 -22.15 17.51 -4.15
CA TRP A 60 -22.45 16.95 -2.83
C TRP A 60 -23.82 16.27 -2.79
N ARG A 61 -24.83 16.86 -3.44
CA ARG A 61 -26.16 16.25 -3.53
C ARG A 61 -26.14 14.95 -4.32
N SER A 62 -25.43 14.89 -5.44
CA SER A 62 -25.29 13.68 -6.24
C SER A 62 -24.62 12.57 -5.42
N GLN A 63 -23.52 12.88 -4.72
CA GLN A 63 -22.86 11.89 -3.86
C GLN A 63 -23.78 11.37 -2.75
N ALA A 64 -24.52 12.26 -2.08
CA ALA A 64 -25.46 11.85 -1.04
C ALA A 64 -26.58 10.96 -1.60
N GLN A 65 -27.11 11.26 -2.78
CA GLN A 65 -28.12 10.44 -3.46
C GLN A 65 -27.55 9.08 -3.87
N ASP A 66 -26.34 9.03 -4.41
CA ASP A 66 -25.69 7.78 -4.79
C ASP A 66 -25.38 6.90 -3.57
N TYR A 67 -24.92 7.51 -2.47
CA TYR A 67 -24.73 6.81 -1.20
C TYR A 67 -26.06 6.25 -0.66
N LEU A 68 -27.13 7.04 -0.64
CA LEU A 68 -28.46 6.58 -0.21
C LEU A 68 -28.97 5.43 -1.08
N ARG A 69 -28.85 5.52 -2.41
CA ARG A 69 -29.22 4.44 -3.34
C ARG A 69 -28.44 3.16 -3.05
N SER A 70 -27.13 3.27 -2.81
CA SER A 70 -26.30 2.11 -2.48
C SER A 70 -26.74 1.43 -1.17
N LYS A 71 -27.10 2.21 -0.13
CA LYS A 71 -27.57 1.67 1.14
C LYS A 71 -28.92 0.99 1.02
N LEU A 72 -29.86 1.60 0.29
CA LEU A 72 -31.16 0.99 -0.02
C LEU A 72 -31.00 -0.30 -0.83
N GLN A 73 -30.05 -0.35 -1.77
CA GLN A 73 -29.76 -1.56 -2.52
C GLN A 73 -29.26 -2.68 -1.61
N ILE A 74 -28.30 -2.39 -0.72
CA ILE A 74 -27.77 -3.34 0.26
C ILE A 74 -28.89 -3.87 1.18
N GLU A 75 -29.76 -3.00 1.67
CA GLU A 75 -30.89 -3.39 2.53
C GLU A 75 -31.89 -4.31 1.82
N ASN A 76 -32.10 -4.11 0.51
CA ASN A 76 -32.97 -4.97 -0.30
C ASN A 76 -32.30 -6.28 -0.75
N SER A 77 -30.98 -6.42 -0.59
CA SER A 77 -30.20 -7.59 -1.02
C SER A 77 -29.28 -8.10 0.08
N LEU A 78 -29.78 -8.18 1.32
CA LEU A 78 -29.02 -8.72 2.45
C LEU A 78 -28.59 -10.17 2.17
N ASN A 79 -27.30 -10.44 2.32
CA ASN A 79 -26.81 -11.81 2.28
C ASN A 79 -27.19 -12.54 3.58
N THR A 80 -28.18 -13.44 3.50
CA THR A 80 -28.60 -14.31 4.61
C THR A 80 -28.02 -15.72 4.51
N ASN A 81 -27.09 -15.97 3.59
CA ASN A 81 -26.43 -17.27 3.45
C ASN A 81 -25.59 -17.57 4.69
N ARG A 82 -25.41 -18.86 4.99
CA ARG A 82 -24.44 -19.29 5.99
C ARG A 82 -23.03 -19.09 5.42
N ALA A 83 -22.19 -18.35 6.14
CA ALA A 83 -20.78 -18.20 5.76
C ALA A 83 -20.08 -19.57 5.79
N LYS A 84 -19.49 -19.94 4.64
CA LYS A 84 -18.56 -21.05 4.48
C LYS A 84 -17.19 -20.65 5.02
N ASN A 85 -16.74 -19.43 4.71
CA ASN A 85 -15.43 -18.94 5.13
C ASN A 85 -15.59 -17.72 6.05
N ILE A 86 -14.69 -17.59 7.03
CA ILE A 86 -14.64 -16.45 7.93
C ILE A 86 -13.20 -15.94 7.95
N ILE A 87 -12.99 -14.67 7.61
CA ILE A 87 -11.69 -14.01 7.74
C ILE A 87 -11.83 -12.85 8.70
N MET A 88 -11.05 -12.88 9.78
CA MET A 88 -11.00 -11.80 10.76
C MET A 88 -9.68 -11.05 10.61
N PHE A 89 -9.78 -9.79 10.18
CA PHE A 89 -8.67 -8.85 10.08
C PHE A 89 -8.61 -7.97 11.33
N LEU A 90 -7.44 -7.92 11.97
CA LEU A 90 -7.17 -7.12 13.15
C LEU A 90 -6.04 -6.12 12.88
N GLY A 91 -6.34 -4.83 12.96
CA GLY A 91 -5.32 -3.79 13.06
C GLY A 91 -5.04 -3.52 14.53
N ASP A 92 -3.95 -4.08 15.07
CA ASP A 92 -3.60 -3.90 16.49
C ASP A 92 -3.34 -2.40 16.75
N GLY A 93 -4.02 -1.81 17.72
CA GLY A 93 -3.89 -0.38 18.03
C GLY A 93 -4.45 0.59 16.97
N MET A 94 -5.11 0.10 15.93
CA MET A 94 -5.65 0.89 14.80
C MET A 94 -6.88 1.72 15.21
N SER A 95 -6.62 2.89 15.79
CA SER A 95 -7.64 3.86 16.21
C SER A 95 -8.38 4.50 15.02
N LEU A 96 -9.57 5.09 15.26
CA LEU A 96 -10.26 5.88 14.22
C LEU A 96 -9.41 7.07 13.71
N PRO A 97 -8.66 7.81 14.56
CA PRO A 97 -7.66 8.76 14.09
C PRO A 97 -6.58 8.15 13.18
N THR A 98 -6.11 6.93 13.48
CA THR A 98 -5.16 6.20 12.62
C THR A 98 -5.77 5.99 11.22
N VAL A 99 -7.01 5.48 11.16
CA VAL A 99 -7.75 5.28 9.90
C VAL A 99 -7.86 6.57 9.08
N ALA A 100 -8.31 7.67 9.71
CA ALA A 100 -8.44 8.96 9.03
C ALA A 100 -7.09 9.49 8.53
N ALA A 101 -6.05 9.46 9.36
CA ALA A 101 -4.71 9.88 8.98
C ALA A 101 -4.10 9.01 7.87
N THR A 102 -4.48 7.72 7.77
CA THR A 102 -4.02 6.87 6.66
C THR A 102 -4.63 7.29 5.32
N ARG A 103 -5.87 7.81 5.29
CA ARG A 103 -6.46 8.36 4.04
C ARG A 103 -5.62 9.52 3.49
N MET A 104 -5.22 10.44 4.38
CA MET A 104 -4.27 11.50 4.08
C MET A 104 -2.92 10.97 3.61
N TYR A 105 -2.38 9.96 4.30
CA TYR A 105 -1.10 9.36 3.94
C TYR A 105 -1.12 8.75 2.53
N LEU A 106 -2.26 8.18 2.11
CA LEU A 106 -2.43 7.64 0.77
C LEU A 106 -2.60 8.72 -0.29
N SER A 107 -3.49 9.68 -0.03
CA SER A 107 -3.89 10.68 -1.00
C SER A 107 -4.51 11.90 -0.32
N SER A 108 -5.70 11.73 0.24
CA SER A 108 -6.62 12.84 0.54
C SER A 108 -7.83 12.34 1.34
N GLU A 109 -8.68 13.24 1.83
CA GLU A 109 -9.68 12.91 2.87
C GLU A 109 -10.86 12.15 2.26
N GLU A 110 -11.09 12.37 0.96
CA GLU A 110 -12.05 11.64 0.15
C GLU A 110 -11.60 10.23 -0.22
N GLU A 111 -10.33 9.88 -0.02
CA GLU A 111 -9.83 8.53 -0.23
C GLU A 111 -10.47 7.58 0.80
N GLN A 112 -10.72 6.33 0.40
CA GLN A 112 -11.31 5.33 1.29
C GLN A 112 -10.43 4.09 1.33
N LEU A 113 -10.05 3.68 2.55
CA LEU A 113 -9.43 2.37 2.75
C LEU A 113 -10.41 1.27 2.31
N SER A 114 -9.87 0.11 1.95
CA SER A 114 -10.64 -0.99 1.36
C SER A 114 -11.81 -1.44 2.25
N PHE A 115 -11.62 -1.39 3.57
CA PHE A 115 -12.59 -1.80 4.58
C PHE A 115 -13.64 -0.73 4.92
N GLU A 116 -13.43 0.52 4.53
CA GLU A 116 -14.44 1.58 4.69
C GLU A 116 -15.58 1.47 3.69
N LYS A 117 -15.34 0.69 2.63
CA LYS A 117 -16.34 0.33 1.61
C LYS A 117 -17.28 -0.79 2.08
N PHE A 118 -17.08 -1.32 3.29
CA PHE A 118 -17.91 -2.41 3.80
C PHE A 118 -19.33 -1.90 4.10
N PRO A 119 -20.36 -2.73 3.88
CA PRO A 119 -21.74 -2.30 4.02
C PRO A 119 -22.13 -1.99 5.48
N HIS A 120 -21.46 -2.61 6.45
CA HIS A 120 -21.78 -2.55 7.88
C HIS A 120 -20.61 -1.98 8.68
N PHE A 121 -20.94 -1.09 9.63
CA PHE A 121 -20.00 -0.46 10.54
C PHE A 121 -20.60 -0.44 11.95
N GLY A 122 -19.76 -0.61 12.97
CA GLY A 122 -20.15 -0.55 14.37
C GLY A 122 -18.98 -0.16 15.26
N LEU A 123 -19.29 0.28 16.48
CA LEU A 123 -18.29 0.64 17.49
C LEU A 123 -18.14 -0.49 18.52
N SER A 124 -16.90 -0.80 18.89
CA SER A 124 -16.58 -1.79 19.91
C SER A 124 -16.13 -1.11 21.21
N LYS A 125 -16.57 -1.64 22.37
CA LYS A 125 -16.15 -1.16 23.69
C LYS A 125 -15.06 -2.07 24.25
N THR A 126 -13.83 -1.58 24.29
CA THR A 126 -12.62 -2.42 24.39
C THR A 126 -12.13 -2.72 25.80
N TYR A 127 -12.63 -2.04 26.84
CA TYR A 127 -12.17 -2.21 28.24
C TYR A 127 -11.99 -3.68 28.68
N CYS A 128 -10.90 -4.01 29.39
CA CYS A 128 -10.77 -5.29 30.10
C CYS A 128 -11.70 -5.30 31.32
N VAL A 129 -11.94 -6.46 31.94
CA VAL A 129 -12.76 -6.50 33.16
C VAL A 129 -12.16 -5.64 34.29
N ASP A 130 -10.83 -5.56 34.38
CA ASP A 130 -10.07 -4.87 35.44
C ASP A 130 -9.36 -3.57 35.00
N ARG A 131 -9.52 -3.15 33.73
CA ARG A 131 -8.88 -1.96 33.15
C ARG A 131 -9.76 -1.25 32.13
N GLN A 132 -9.81 0.08 32.21
CA GLN A 132 -10.53 0.92 31.24
C GLN A 132 -9.83 0.98 29.87
N VAL A 133 -8.51 1.17 29.89
CA VAL A 133 -7.66 1.05 28.71
C VAL A 133 -7.13 -0.38 28.68
N ALA A 134 -7.52 -1.11 27.65
CA ALA A 134 -7.19 -2.52 27.49
C ALA A 134 -5.78 -2.72 26.93
N ASP A 135 -5.26 -3.94 27.07
CA ASP A 135 -4.16 -4.45 26.26
C ASP A 135 -4.65 -5.50 25.25
N SER A 136 -3.78 -5.86 24.31
CA SER A 136 -4.08 -6.84 23.26
C SER A 136 -4.48 -8.23 23.77
N ALA A 137 -4.05 -8.66 24.98
CA ALA A 137 -4.36 -9.99 25.49
C ALA A 137 -5.82 -10.14 25.93
N CYS A 138 -6.30 -9.20 26.76
CA CYS A 138 -7.67 -9.26 27.27
C CYS A 138 -8.70 -9.06 26.14
N THR A 139 -8.35 -8.25 25.13
CA THR A 139 -9.17 -7.99 23.95
C THR A 139 -9.16 -9.18 23.01
N ALA A 140 -8.03 -9.87 22.82
CA ALA A 140 -7.97 -11.13 22.08
C ALA A 140 -8.92 -12.18 22.64
N THR A 141 -8.97 -12.31 23.97
CA THR A 141 -9.98 -13.15 24.63
C THR A 141 -11.40 -12.69 24.29
N ALA A 142 -11.66 -11.38 24.30
CA ALA A 142 -12.99 -10.85 23.98
C ALA A 142 -13.42 -11.12 22.54
N TYR A 143 -12.58 -10.80 21.55
CA TYR A 143 -12.98 -10.85 20.14
C TYR A 143 -12.81 -12.24 19.49
N LEU A 144 -11.98 -13.13 20.05
CA LEU A 144 -11.85 -14.53 19.58
C LEU A 144 -12.63 -15.53 20.42
N HIS A 145 -12.82 -15.31 21.73
CA HIS A 145 -13.53 -16.25 22.61
C HIS A 145 -14.93 -15.77 23.02
N GLY A 146 -15.29 -14.51 22.74
CA GLY A 146 -16.59 -13.94 23.10
C GLY A 146 -16.75 -13.63 24.60
N VAL A 147 -15.64 -13.61 25.36
CA VAL A 147 -15.63 -13.39 26.81
C VAL A 147 -14.56 -12.34 27.15
N LYS A 148 -14.90 -11.32 27.95
CA LYS A 148 -13.89 -10.36 28.42
C LYS A 148 -13.00 -10.99 29.49
N GLY A 149 -11.68 -10.87 29.31
CA GLY A 149 -10.65 -11.28 30.28
C GLY A 149 -10.12 -10.12 31.13
N ASN A 150 -9.15 -10.44 31.98
CA ASN A 150 -8.34 -9.46 32.70
C ASN A 150 -7.14 -9.02 31.85
N TYR A 151 -6.60 -7.85 32.14
CA TYR A 151 -5.39 -7.31 31.53
C TYR A 151 -4.24 -8.32 31.54
N GLY A 152 -3.63 -8.54 30.37
CA GLY A 152 -2.49 -9.46 30.20
C GLY A 152 -2.83 -10.95 30.22
N THR A 153 -4.11 -11.35 30.28
CA THR A 153 -4.55 -12.76 30.24
C THR A 153 -5.14 -13.13 28.88
N ILE A 154 -4.93 -14.36 28.43
CA ILE A 154 -5.37 -14.85 27.10
C ILE A 154 -6.19 -16.12 27.27
N GLY A 155 -7.38 -16.17 26.69
CA GLY A 155 -8.21 -17.37 26.63
C GLY A 155 -8.78 -17.83 27.99
N VAL A 156 -8.55 -17.10 29.07
CA VAL A 156 -9.12 -17.39 30.39
C VAL A 156 -10.12 -16.31 30.80
N ASN A 157 -11.12 -16.69 31.59
CA ASN A 157 -12.10 -15.74 32.10
C ASN A 157 -11.48 -14.86 33.22
N ALA A 158 -12.20 -13.80 33.61
CA ALA A 158 -11.71 -12.83 34.58
C ALA A 158 -11.56 -13.36 36.03
N GLN A 159 -11.86 -14.63 36.31
CA GLN A 159 -11.52 -15.25 37.59
C GLN A 159 -10.05 -15.61 37.71
N VAL A 160 -9.30 -15.68 36.60
CA VAL A 160 -7.84 -15.90 36.59
C VAL A 160 -7.15 -14.55 36.68
N PRO A 161 -6.49 -14.22 37.81
CA PRO A 161 -5.64 -13.04 37.90
C PRO A 161 -4.42 -13.22 37.00
N ARG A 162 -3.85 -12.09 36.53
CA ARG A 162 -2.58 -12.15 35.81
C ARG A 162 -1.51 -12.83 36.69
N TYR A 163 -0.69 -13.69 36.09
CA TYR A 163 0.33 -14.54 36.74
C TYR A 163 -0.17 -15.75 37.54
N ASP A 164 -1.49 -16.01 37.61
CA ASP A 164 -2.01 -17.22 38.27
C ASP A 164 -1.90 -18.47 37.37
N CYS A 165 -0.71 -19.07 37.35
CA CYS A 165 -0.46 -20.23 36.48
C CYS A 165 -1.22 -21.49 36.89
N LEU A 166 -1.73 -21.57 38.13
CA LEU A 166 -2.60 -22.68 38.53
C LEU A 166 -4.00 -22.45 37.97
N GLY A 167 -4.51 -21.23 38.08
CA GLY A 167 -5.83 -20.84 37.59
C GLY A 167 -6.01 -21.01 36.08
N GLU A 168 -4.97 -20.81 35.25
CA GLU A 168 -5.07 -21.06 33.81
C GLU A 168 -5.22 -22.55 33.43
N THR A 169 -4.88 -23.47 34.34
CA THR A 169 -4.97 -24.92 34.10
C THR A 169 -6.35 -25.49 34.44
N GLU A 170 -7.21 -24.70 35.08
CA GLU A 170 -8.58 -25.07 35.42
C GLU A 170 -9.48 -24.92 34.18
N GLU A 171 -10.04 -26.03 33.72
CA GLU A 171 -10.80 -26.10 32.46
C GLU A 171 -12.07 -25.23 32.50
N GLU A 172 -12.70 -25.10 33.66
CA GLU A 172 -13.85 -24.23 33.89
C GLU A 172 -13.54 -22.73 33.79
N LYS A 173 -12.26 -22.36 33.92
CA LYS A 173 -11.79 -20.98 33.78
C LYS A 173 -11.32 -20.66 32.37
N ARG A 174 -11.08 -21.69 31.54
CA ARG A 174 -10.75 -21.54 30.12
C ARG A 174 -11.98 -21.17 29.30
N THR A 175 -11.75 -20.41 28.25
CA THR A 175 -12.76 -19.97 27.30
C THR A 175 -12.47 -20.58 25.93
N VAL A 176 -13.51 -20.73 25.10
CA VAL A 176 -13.40 -21.44 23.82
C VAL A 176 -13.32 -20.44 22.66
N SER A 177 -12.21 -20.47 21.90
CA SER A 177 -12.02 -19.59 20.75
C SER A 177 -12.92 -19.97 19.57
N ILE A 178 -13.24 -19.01 18.70
CA ILE A 178 -13.92 -19.24 17.43
C ILE A 178 -13.15 -20.21 16.53
N THR A 179 -11.82 -20.26 16.66
CA THR A 179 -10.98 -21.22 15.96
C THR A 179 -11.24 -22.64 16.42
N LYS A 180 -11.41 -22.88 17.73
CA LYS A 180 -11.87 -24.18 18.24
C LYS A 180 -13.25 -24.53 17.69
N TRP A 181 -14.18 -23.58 17.70
CA TRP A 181 -15.52 -23.79 17.12
C TRP A 181 -15.48 -24.12 15.63
N ALA A 182 -14.58 -23.51 14.85
CA ALA A 182 -14.37 -23.80 13.44
C ALA A 182 -13.80 -25.22 13.24
N GLN A 183 -12.79 -25.61 14.04
CA GLN A 183 -12.23 -26.96 14.01
C GLN A 183 -13.27 -28.04 14.40
N ASP A 184 -14.13 -27.75 15.38
CA ASP A 184 -15.24 -28.63 15.79
C ASP A 184 -16.30 -28.79 14.68
N LYS A 185 -16.32 -27.86 13.71
CA LYS A 185 -17.10 -27.95 12.48
C LYS A 185 -16.31 -28.46 11.29
N CYS A 186 -15.12 -29.02 11.53
CA CYS A 186 -14.22 -29.57 10.52
C CYS A 186 -13.76 -28.55 9.47
N MET A 187 -13.80 -27.25 9.81
CA MET A 187 -13.25 -26.20 8.95
C MET A 187 -11.73 -26.17 9.07
N ALA A 188 -11.04 -25.80 7.99
CA ALA A 188 -9.62 -25.49 8.06
C ALA A 188 -9.40 -24.20 8.86
N THR A 189 -8.27 -24.10 9.56
CA THR A 189 -7.98 -22.93 10.39
C THR A 189 -6.55 -22.46 10.22
N GLY A 190 -6.35 -21.14 10.17
CA GLY A 190 -5.02 -20.55 10.09
C GLY A 190 -4.89 -19.18 10.75
N LEU A 191 -3.64 -18.78 10.91
CA LEU A 191 -3.20 -17.56 11.57
C LEU A 191 -2.11 -16.90 10.71
N VAL A 192 -2.25 -15.61 10.44
CA VAL A 192 -1.26 -14.76 9.79
C VAL A 192 -1.06 -13.49 10.64
N THR A 193 0.17 -13.11 10.94
CA THR A 193 0.46 -11.86 11.68
C THR A 193 1.81 -11.26 11.28
N THR A 194 1.99 -9.97 11.49
CA THR A 194 3.31 -9.30 11.46
C THR A 194 4.01 -9.26 12.83
N SER A 195 3.44 -9.83 13.89
CA SER A 195 4.13 -10.04 15.18
C SER A 195 4.83 -11.40 15.25
N ARG A 196 5.36 -11.74 16.43
CA ARG A 196 5.62 -13.13 16.78
C ARG A 196 4.28 -13.88 16.77
N VAL A 197 4.25 -15.12 16.28
CA VAL A 197 3.02 -15.93 16.29
C VAL A 197 2.54 -16.29 17.71
N THR A 198 3.41 -16.10 18.70
CA THR A 198 3.19 -16.24 20.14
C THR A 198 2.77 -14.94 20.85
N HIS A 199 2.72 -13.81 20.14
CA HIS A 199 2.25 -12.54 20.69
C HIS A 199 0.78 -12.64 21.14
N ALA A 200 0.29 -11.65 21.89
CA ALA A 200 -1.02 -11.75 22.55
C ALA A 200 -2.22 -11.96 21.60
N SER A 201 -2.33 -11.13 20.55
CA SER A 201 -3.40 -11.20 19.56
C SER A 201 -3.44 -12.54 18.81
N PRO A 202 -2.32 -13.05 18.25
CA PRO A 202 -2.32 -14.35 17.58
C PRO A 202 -2.44 -15.51 18.57
N ALA A 203 -1.91 -15.39 19.79
CA ALA A 203 -2.08 -16.39 20.84
C ALA A 203 -3.55 -16.58 21.24
N GLY A 204 -4.38 -15.53 21.18
CA GLY A 204 -5.84 -15.66 21.38
C GLY A 204 -6.55 -16.57 20.37
N VAL A 205 -5.89 -16.97 19.27
CA VAL A 205 -6.43 -17.98 18.36
C VAL A 205 -6.48 -19.35 19.04
N TYR A 206 -5.49 -19.67 19.89
CA TYR A 206 -5.24 -21.05 20.32
C TYR A 206 -4.86 -21.26 21.79
N ALA A 207 -4.37 -20.23 22.49
CA ALA A 207 -3.72 -20.35 23.79
C ALA A 207 -4.66 -20.02 24.95
N HIS A 208 -4.30 -20.57 26.10
CA HIS A 208 -4.87 -20.26 27.42
C HIS A 208 -3.70 -19.94 28.35
N THR A 209 -3.54 -18.68 28.74
CA THR A 209 -2.46 -18.26 29.64
C THR A 209 -2.89 -17.15 30.59
N ALA A 210 -2.44 -17.23 31.84
CA ALA A 210 -2.57 -16.18 32.85
C ALA A 210 -1.59 -15.02 32.62
N ASN A 211 -0.62 -15.15 31.71
CA ASN A 211 0.24 -14.04 31.34
C ASN A 211 0.68 -14.12 29.87
N ARG A 212 0.38 -13.07 29.11
CA ARG A 212 0.76 -12.92 27.70
C ARG A 212 2.26 -12.99 27.45
N ASP A 213 3.09 -12.68 28.45
CA ASP A 213 4.55 -12.69 28.31
C ASP A 213 5.14 -14.09 28.38
N TRP A 214 4.35 -15.13 28.67
CA TRP A 214 4.81 -16.53 28.72
C TRP A 214 4.93 -17.13 27.32
N GLU A 215 5.71 -16.48 26.45
CA GLU A 215 5.87 -16.87 25.06
C GLU A 215 6.68 -18.17 24.92
N ASN A 216 7.72 -18.35 25.75
CA ASN A 216 8.54 -19.55 25.86
C ASN A 216 8.67 -20.09 27.30
N ASP A 217 9.33 -21.23 27.49
CA ASP A 217 9.48 -21.91 28.79
C ASP A 217 10.31 -21.11 29.82
N GLN A 218 11.28 -20.32 29.35
CA GLN A 218 12.10 -19.48 30.23
C GLN A 218 11.24 -18.36 30.83
N ASP A 219 10.30 -17.78 30.09
CA ASP A 219 9.40 -16.73 30.59
C ASP A 219 8.48 -17.25 31.71
N VAL A 220 7.98 -18.48 31.56
CA VAL A 220 7.17 -19.16 32.59
C VAL A 220 8.01 -19.40 33.85
N THR A 221 9.25 -19.88 33.65
CA THR A 221 10.19 -20.18 34.74
C THR A 221 10.59 -18.91 35.50
N ASP A 222 10.88 -17.82 34.79
CA ASP A 222 11.27 -16.54 35.36
C ASP A 222 10.14 -15.88 36.16
N ALA A 223 8.89 -16.15 35.78
CA ALA A 223 7.71 -15.75 36.55
C ALA A 223 7.47 -16.61 37.81
N GLY A 224 8.31 -17.62 38.07
CA GLY A 224 8.21 -18.48 39.25
C GLY A 224 7.10 -19.53 39.17
N CYS A 225 6.59 -19.82 37.97
CA CYS A 225 5.65 -20.93 37.80
C CYS A 225 6.41 -22.24 37.56
N HIS A 226 6.06 -23.27 38.33
CA HIS A 226 6.70 -24.59 38.26
C HIS A 226 5.70 -25.74 38.08
N ASP A 227 4.43 -25.43 37.82
CA ASP A 227 3.43 -26.46 37.54
C ASP A 227 3.67 -27.04 36.15
N ALA A 228 3.91 -28.35 36.05
CA ALA A 228 4.17 -29.03 34.79
C ALA A 228 2.98 -28.99 33.79
N ARG A 229 1.79 -28.58 34.24
CA ARG A 229 0.60 -28.39 33.39
C ARG A 229 0.57 -27.02 32.72
N THR A 230 1.28 -26.03 33.26
CA THR A 230 1.46 -24.71 32.66
C THR A 230 2.39 -24.86 31.46
N LYS A 231 1.87 -24.54 30.28
CA LYS A 231 2.63 -24.59 29.02
C LYS A 231 2.82 -23.18 28.51
N ASP A 232 4.03 -22.87 28.08
CA ASP A 232 4.31 -21.65 27.35
C ASP A 232 3.53 -21.58 26.03
N ILE A 233 3.28 -20.36 25.54
CA ILE A 233 2.43 -20.11 24.37
C ILE A 233 2.99 -20.81 23.11
N ALA A 234 4.31 -20.87 22.92
CA ALA A 234 4.91 -21.62 21.79
C ALA A 234 4.60 -23.12 21.87
N LEU A 235 4.67 -23.70 23.07
CA LEU A 235 4.34 -25.10 23.28
C LEU A 235 2.84 -25.38 23.09
N GLN A 236 1.96 -24.49 23.53
CA GLN A 236 0.53 -24.59 23.28
C GLN A 236 0.20 -24.59 21.78
N LEU A 237 0.96 -23.85 20.96
CA LEU A 237 0.76 -23.84 19.51
C LEU A 237 0.96 -25.20 18.88
N ILE A 238 1.89 -26.02 19.36
CA ILE A 238 2.23 -27.30 18.70
C ILE A 238 1.61 -28.52 19.39
N GLU A 239 1.26 -28.42 20.68
CA GLU A 239 0.74 -29.55 21.47
C GLU A 239 -0.74 -29.46 21.83
N ASN A 240 -1.28 -28.26 22.07
CA ASN A 240 -2.68 -28.12 22.48
C ASN A 240 -3.62 -28.29 21.30
N GLU A 241 -4.86 -28.64 21.60
CA GLU A 241 -5.84 -29.09 20.60
C GLU A 241 -6.03 -28.10 19.44
N VAL A 242 -6.17 -26.81 19.74
CA VAL A 242 -6.40 -25.80 18.71
C VAL A 242 -5.14 -25.58 17.87
N GLY A 243 -4.01 -25.29 18.52
CA GLY A 243 -2.75 -24.98 17.85
C GLY A 243 -2.27 -26.13 16.96
N LYS A 244 -2.22 -27.36 17.50
CA LYS A 244 -1.75 -28.54 16.74
C LYS A 244 -2.64 -28.89 15.54
N ASN A 245 -3.81 -28.30 15.42
CA ASN A 245 -4.74 -28.51 14.31
C ASN A 245 -4.76 -27.34 13.31
N LEU A 246 -4.06 -26.23 13.59
CA LEU A 246 -3.84 -25.18 12.60
C LEU A 246 -3.14 -25.76 11.35
N LYS A 247 -3.66 -25.36 10.19
CA LYS A 247 -3.15 -25.72 8.86
C LYS A 247 -2.11 -24.71 8.40
N VAL A 248 -2.29 -23.43 8.73
CA VAL A 248 -1.38 -22.36 8.33
C VAL A 248 -1.05 -21.49 9.55
N VAL A 249 0.24 -21.25 9.79
CA VAL A 249 0.73 -20.30 10.79
C VAL A 249 1.86 -19.50 10.15
N LEU A 250 1.66 -18.21 9.94
CA LEU A 250 2.61 -17.31 9.29
C LEU A 250 2.84 -16.05 10.14
N GLY A 251 4.10 -15.72 10.39
CA GLY A 251 4.50 -14.51 11.10
C GLY A 251 5.98 -14.56 11.48
N GLY A 252 6.37 -13.91 12.57
CA GLY A 252 7.72 -14.02 13.13
C GLY A 252 7.78 -14.90 14.39
N GLY A 253 8.90 -14.84 15.10
CA GLY A 253 9.05 -15.38 16.45
C GLY A 253 9.86 -16.65 16.56
N ARG A 254 10.77 -16.96 15.62
CA ARG A 254 11.59 -18.20 15.67
C ARG A 254 12.28 -18.41 17.01
N ARG A 255 12.72 -17.32 17.67
CA ARG A 255 13.44 -17.41 18.94
C ARG A 255 12.63 -18.09 20.06
N GLU A 256 11.30 -18.02 20.01
CA GLU A 256 10.42 -18.61 21.04
C GLU A 256 10.31 -20.15 20.90
N PHE A 257 10.71 -20.69 19.74
CA PHE A 257 10.56 -22.10 19.38
C PHE A 257 11.86 -22.91 19.49
N ARG A 258 13.02 -22.26 19.62
CA ARG A 258 14.33 -22.93 19.63
C ARG A 258 15.04 -22.80 20.98
N ASP A 259 15.78 -23.84 21.35
CA ASP A 259 16.72 -23.80 22.46
C ASP A 259 17.84 -22.78 22.23
N ARG A 260 18.28 -22.12 23.30
CA ARG A 260 19.38 -21.13 23.29
C ARG A 260 20.71 -21.61 22.72
N LYS A 261 20.90 -22.93 22.59
CA LYS A 261 22.10 -23.52 21.96
C LYS A 261 21.98 -23.66 20.45
N ILE A 262 20.80 -23.40 19.88
CA ILE A 262 20.51 -23.49 18.45
C ILE A 262 20.42 -22.08 17.88
N PHE A 263 21.21 -21.81 16.84
CA PHE A 263 21.12 -20.59 16.06
C PHE A 263 20.04 -20.73 15.00
N ASP A 264 19.29 -19.67 14.75
CA ASP A 264 18.31 -19.62 13.69
C ASP A 264 18.94 -19.41 12.30
N GLU A 265 18.11 -19.38 11.27
CA GLU A 265 18.53 -19.26 9.87
C GLU A 265 19.25 -17.92 9.58
N GLU A 266 19.09 -16.93 10.45
CA GLU A 266 19.74 -15.62 10.36
C GLU A 266 20.88 -15.44 11.38
N GLY A 267 21.16 -16.47 12.18
CA GLY A 267 22.25 -16.48 13.15
C GLY A 267 21.88 -15.94 14.53
N GLU A 268 20.59 -15.78 14.85
CA GLU A 268 20.11 -15.37 16.17
C GLU A 268 19.88 -16.55 17.10
N ILE A 269 19.99 -16.35 18.41
CA ILE A 269 19.83 -17.42 19.40
C ILE A 269 18.34 -17.67 19.73
N GLY A 270 18.00 -18.94 19.97
CA GLY A 270 16.75 -19.32 20.61
C GLY A 270 16.64 -18.87 22.07
N PHE A 271 15.42 -18.80 22.60
CA PHE A 271 15.16 -18.37 23.98
C PHE A 271 14.80 -19.54 24.91
N ARG A 272 14.45 -20.70 24.35
CA ARG A 272 14.10 -21.88 25.15
C ARG A 272 15.27 -22.39 25.99
N ASN A 273 14.98 -23.03 27.11
CA ASN A 273 15.97 -23.63 28.02
C ASN A 273 15.70 -25.11 28.33
N ASP A 274 14.78 -25.73 27.60
CA ASP A 274 14.33 -27.10 27.78
C ASP A 274 14.98 -28.08 26.79
N ASN A 275 15.96 -27.64 25.99
CA ASN A 275 16.65 -28.41 24.95
C ASN A 275 15.72 -28.91 23.83
N ARG A 276 14.65 -28.18 23.52
CA ARG A 276 13.71 -28.51 22.45
C ARG A 276 13.84 -27.58 21.25
N ASP A 277 13.60 -28.13 20.07
CA ASP A 277 13.33 -27.38 18.84
C ASP A 277 11.89 -27.68 18.41
N LEU A 278 11.00 -26.75 18.75
CA LEU A 278 9.57 -26.90 18.50
C LEU A 278 9.21 -26.79 17.01
N ILE A 279 10.09 -26.20 16.18
CA ILE A 279 9.89 -26.16 14.72
C ILE A 279 10.07 -27.57 14.15
N ASP A 280 11.14 -28.25 14.53
CA ASP A 280 11.40 -29.64 14.12
C ASP A 280 10.33 -30.60 14.65
N GLU A 281 9.94 -30.44 15.92
CA GLU A 281 8.85 -31.23 16.51
C GLU A 281 7.52 -31.04 15.77
N TRP A 282 7.16 -29.79 15.43
CA TRP A 282 5.98 -29.49 14.62
C TRP A 282 6.08 -30.16 13.26
N LEU A 283 7.23 -30.05 12.58
CA LEU A 283 7.42 -30.58 11.23
C LEU A 283 7.28 -32.11 11.21
N ILE A 284 7.86 -32.80 12.20
CA ILE A 284 7.72 -34.25 12.39
C ILE A 284 6.24 -34.61 12.64
N GLN A 285 5.59 -33.90 13.57
CA GLN A 285 4.19 -34.14 13.92
C GLN A 285 3.26 -33.99 12.71
N LYS A 286 3.46 -32.95 11.89
CA LYS A 286 2.60 -32.69 10.72
C LYS A 286 2.89 -33.62 9.55
N ARG A 287 4.15 -33.99 9.31
CA ARG A 287 4.51 -34.98 8.25
C ARG A 287 3.90 -36.36 8.49
N ASN A 288 3.61 -36.70 9.75
CA ASN A 288 2.86 -37.91 10.09
C ASN A 288 1.36 -37.83 9.77
N ARG A 289 0.83 -36.62 9.50
CA ARG A 289 -0.60 -36.35 9.23
C ARG A 289 -0.88 -35.92 7.79
N GLY A 290 0.12 -35.43 7.07
CA GLY A 290 -0.04 -34.86 5.74
C GLY A 290 1.22 -34.16 5.25
N ASN A 291 1.14 -33.53 4.08
CA ASN A 291 2.28 -32.82 3.52
C ASN A 291 2.50 -31.49 4.25
N ALA A 292 3.67 -31.34 4.88
CA ALA A 292 4.00 -30.21 5.73
C ALA A 292 5.33 -29.56 5.35
N SER A 293 5.32 -28.22 5.33
CA SER A 293 6.48 -27.39 5.03
C SER A 293 6.71 -26.37 6.14
N TYR A 294 7.99 -26.21 6.51
CA TYR A 294 8.49 -25.06 7.25
C TYR A 294 9.24 -24.16 6.29
N ILE A 295 9.03 -22.85 6.39
CA ILE A 295 9.71 -21.81 5.61
C ILE A 295 10.09 -20.64 6.49
N TRP A 296 11.10 -19.87 6.10
CA TRP A 296 11.59 -18.74 6.89
C TRP A 296 11.88 -17.48 6.06
N ASN A 297 11.67 -17.50 4.74
CA ASN A 297 11.83 -16.32 3.88
C ASN A 297 10.80 -16.28 2.73
N ASN A 298 10.71 -15.15 2.05
CA ASN A 298 9.72 -14.90 0.99
C ASN A 298 10.02 -15.68 -0.31
N GLN A 299 11.29 -15.96 -0.62
CA GLN A 299 11.65 -16.84 -1.74
C GLN A 299 11.06 -18.24 -1.57
N GLU A 300 11.19 -18.81 -0.37
CA GLU A 300 10.59 -20.09 -0.03
C GLU A 300 9.07 -20.00 -0.07
N LEU A 301 8.45 -18.95 0.50
CA LEU A 301 7.00 -18.71 0.44
C LEU A 301 6.46 -18.71 -1.00
N LYS A 302 7.17 -18.03 -1.92
CA LYS A 302 6.85 -17.96 -3.35
C LYS A 302 7.06 -19.27 -4.09
N SER A 303 7.93 -20.15 -3.57
CA SER A 303 8.22 -21.46 -4.14
C SER A 303 7.28 -22.57 -3.68
N ILE A 304 6.42 -22.32 -2.69
CA ILE A 304 5.48 -23.32 -2.17
C ILE A 304 4.51 -23.81 -3.25
N ASP A 305 4.40 -25.13 -3.37
CA ASP A 305 3.33 -25.79 -4.12
C ASP A 305 2.04 -25.78 -3.28
N TYR A 306 1.22 -24.73 -3.46
CA TYR A 306 -0.02 -24.54 -2.70
C TYR A 306 -1.02 -25.68 -2.87
N GLU A 307 -0.98 -26.42 -3.99
CA GLU A 307 -1.87 -27.56 -4.23
C GLU A 307 -1.51 -28.72 -3.29
N LYS A 308 -0.22 -29.01 -3.14
CA LYS A 308 0.25 -30.16 -2.36
C LYS A 308 0.43 -29.88 -0.87
N THR A 309 0.74 -28.65 -0.47
CA THR A 309 1.01 -28.34 0.94
C THR A 309 -0.28 -28.32 1.75
N GLU A 310 -0.37 -29.14 2.80
CA GLU A 310 -1.54 -29.21 3.70
C GLU A 310 -1.30 -28.49 5.03
N TYR A 311 -0.05 -28.43 5.47
CA TYR A 311 0.38 -27.70 6.66
C TYR A 311 1.55 -26.79 6.33
N LEU A 312 1.45 -25.52 6.70
CA LEU A 312 2.50 -24.52 6.49
C LEU A 312 2.81 -23.79 7.79
N LEU A 313 4.07 -23.82 8.20
CA LEU A 313 4.63 -22.97 9.25
C LEU A 313 5.64 -22.04 8.61
N GLY A 314 5.40 -20.74 8.67
CA GLY A 314 6.30 -19.71 8.17
C GLY A 314 6.70 -18.77 9.29
N LEU A 315 7.97 -18.80 9.67
CA LEU A 315 8.51 -17.92 10.71
C LEU A 315 9.63 -17.07 10.11
N PHE A 316 9.31 -15.83 9.75
CA PHE A 316 10.13 -14.99 8.88
C PHE A 316 11.18 -14.17 9.61
N GLU A 317 10.98 -13.91 10.90
CA GLU A 317 11.93 -13.17 11.74
C GLU A 317 12.17 -13.89 13.08
N PRO A 318 13.32 -13.65 13.76
CA PRO A 318 13.58 -14.18 15.09
C PRO A 318 12.54 -13.66 16.10
N SER A 319 12.10 -12.42 15.92
CA SER A 319 11.08 -11.73 16.74
C SER A 319 9.91 -11.29 15.85
N HIS A 320 9.41 -10.06 15.98
CA HIS A 320 8.37 -9.51 15.10
C HIS A 320 8.88 -9.36 13.65
N CYS A 321 7.97 -9.45 12.68
CA CYS A 321 8.29 -9.11 11.29
C CYS A 321 8.75 -7.65 11.16
N LEU A 322 9.55 -7.35 10.14
CA LEU A 322 9.92 -5.97 9.82
C LEU A 322 8.70 -5.10 9.48
N TYR A 323 8.84 -3.79 9.63
CA TYR A 323 7.82 -2.85 9.14
C TYR A 323 7.77 -2.87 7.60
N ASN A 324 6.59 -2.77 6.99
CA ASN A 324 6.37 -2.73 5.55
C ASN A 324 7.26 -1.67 4.87
N ILE A 325 7.34 -0.48 5.45
CA ILE A 325 8.18 0.60 4.92
C ILE A 325 9.67 0.26 4.93
N GLU A 326 10.14 -0.53 5.90
CA GLU A 326 11.54 -0.96 5.98
C GLU A 326 11.86 -1.98 4.89
N ILE A 327 10.94 -2.93 4.64
CA ILE A 327 11.06 -3.91 3.55
C ILE A 327 11.20 -3.17 2.21
N GLU A 328 10.36 -2.17 1.97
CA GLU A 328 10.42 -1.34 0.75
C GLU A 328 11.74 -0.55 0.65
N GLN A 329 12.14 0.15 1.71
CA GLN A 329 13.33 1.02 1.70
C GLN A 329 14.64 0.25 1.61
N ARG A 330 14.71 -0.95 2.21
CA ARG A 330 15.90 -1.80 2.23
C ARG A 330 15.96 -2.77 1.05
N ASN A 331 14.96 -2.78 0.18
CA ASN A 331 14.80 -3.72 -0.95
C ASN A 331 14.83 -5.19 -0.50
N LEU A 332 14.09 -5.52 0.55
CA LEU A 332 14.06 -6.86 1.14
C LEU A 332 12.86 -7.70 0.68
N GLN A 333 12.19 -7.34 -0.43
CA GLN A 333 10.99 -8.04 -0.90
C GLN A 333 11.25 -9.50 -1.34
N GLU A 334 12.52 -9.89 -1.49
CA GLU A 334 12.91 -11.28 -1.77
C GLU A 334 13.09 -12.10 -0.49
N THR A 335 13.43 -11.49 0.65
CA THR A 335 13.62 -12.19 1.94
C THR A 335 12.41 -12.05 2.84
N GLU A 336 11.81 -10.86 2.91
CA GLU A 336 10.66 -10.56 3.77
C GLU A 336 9.34 -10.60 3.00
N PRO A 337 8.37 -11.42 3.44
CA PRO A 337 7.03 -11.37 2.88
C PRO A 337 6.23 -10.21 3.47
N SER A 338 5.46 -9.54 2.62
CA SER A 338 4.43 -8.61 3.05
C SER A 338 3.24 -9.35 3.69
N LEU A 339 2.43 -8.62 4.49
CA LEU A 339 1.18 -9.15 5.03
C LEU A 339 0.23 -9.65 3.93
N SER A 340 0.22 -8.95 2.78
CA SER A 340 -0.51 -9.40 1.58
C SER A 340 -0.05 -10.77 1.08
N GLU A 341 1.25 -10.99 0.95
CA GLU A 341 1.81 -12.26 0.45
C GLU A 341 1.55 -13.41 1.42
N MET A 342 1.71 -13.19 2.73
CA MET A 342 1.37 -14.20 3.75
C MET A 342 -0.11 -14.56 3.71
N THR A 343 -0.98 -13.55 3.60
CA THR A 343 -2.44 -13.76 3.54
C THR A 343 -2.86 -14.50 2.28
N GLU A 344 -2.26 -14.18 1.13
CA GLU A 344 -2.50 -14.87 -0.13
C GLU A 344 -2.16 -16.37 -0.01
N ALA A 345 -0.99 -16.69 0.53
CA ALA A 345 -0.57 -18.07 0.75
C ALA A 345 -1.51 -18.82 1.70
N ALA A 346 -1.93 -18.17 2.79
CA ALA A 346 -2.86 -18.75 3.74
C ALA A 346 -4.22 -19.06 3.08
N ILE A 347 -4.81 -18.12 2.35
CA ILE A 347 -6.07 -18.34 1.63
C ILE A 347 -5.90 -19.47 0.61
N LYS A 348 -4.82 -19.49 -0.17
CA LYS A 348 -4.58 -20.54 -1.17
C LYS A 348 -4.53 -21.95 -0.58
N ILE A 349 -3.98 -22.11 0.62
CA ILE A 349 -3.92 -23.41 1.30
C ILE A 349 -5.26 -23.75 1.95
N LEU A 350 -5.88 -22.80 2.65
CA LEU A 350 -7.10 -23.04 3.43
C LEU A 350 -8.34 -23.22 2.55
N GLN A 351 -8.43 -22.54 1.41
CA GLN A 351 -9.58 -22.62 0.49
C GLN A 351 -9.81 -24.00 -0.12
N LYS A 352 -8.82 -24.90 -0.02
CA LYS A 352 -8.93 -26.28 -0.47
C LYS A 352 -9.90 -27.11 0.38
N ASP A 353 -10.21 -26.67 1.60
CA ASP A 353 -11.14 -27.37 2.47
C ASP A 353 -12.60 -27.14 2.04
N GLU A 354 -13.33 -28.24 1.79
CA GLU A 354 -14.72 -28.18 1.35
C GLU A 354 -15.66 -27.63 2.43
N ASN A 355 -15.32 -27.81 3.72
CA ASN A 355 -16.11 -27.28 4.84
C ASN A 355 -15.88 -25.77 5.05
N GLY A 356 -14.93 -25.18 4.31
CA GLY A 356 -14.52 -23.79 4.45
C GLY A 356 -13.46 -23.60 5.54
N TYR A 357 -13.19 -22.34 5.87
CA TYR A 357 -12.09 -22.02 6.78
C TYR A 357 -12.33 -20.81 7.68
N PHE A 358 -11.65 -20.79 8.82
CA PHE A 358 -11.44 -19.61 9.64
C PHE A 358 -9.98 -19.14 9.50
N LEU A 359 -9.78 -17.87 9.17
CA LEU A 359 -8.47 -17.26 9.06
C LEU A 359 -8.43 -15.99 9.90
N PHE A 360 -7.49 -15.92 10.84
CA PHE A 360 -7.15 -14.69 11.56
C PHE A 360 -5.93 -14.03 10.89
N VAL A 361 -6.04 -12.74 10.58
CA VAL A 361 -4.99 -11.94 9.94
C VAL A 361 -4.76 -10.66 10.73
N GLU A 362 -3.53 -10.40 11.11
CA GLU A 362 -3.18 -9.26 11.95
C GLU A 362 -2.08 -8.38 11.34
N SER A 363 -2.28 -7.06 11.41
CA SER A 363 -1.21 -6.07 11.23
C SER A 363 -0.83 -5.54 12.62
N ALA A 364 0.05 -6.28 13.30
CA ALA A 364 0.44 -6.02 14.69
C ALA A 364 1.37 -4.81 14.83
N ARG A 365 2.08 -4.49 13.75
CA ARG A 365 3.10 -3.44 13.72
C ARG A 365 2.49 -2.03 13.72
N ILE A 366 1.19 -1.87 13.49
CA ILE A 366 0.47 -0.59 13.69
C ILE A 366 0.63 -0.14 15.15
N ASP A 367 0.32 -1.02 16.10
CA ASP A 367 0.43 -0.80 17.54
C ASP A 367 1.85 -0.44 17.98
N MET A 368 2.82 -1.25 17.54
CA MET A 368 4.23 -1.07 17.91
C MET A 368 4.78 0.27 17.40
N ALA A 369 4.44 0.64 16.16
CA ALA A 369 4.82 1.95 15.63
C ALA A 369 4.15 3.10 16.39
N HIS A 370 2.92 2.93 16.86
CA HIS A 370 2.28 3.93 17.71
C HIS A 370 2.91 4.03 19.10
N HIS A 371 3.29 2.90 19.72
CA HIS A 371 4.05 2.88 20.97
C HIS A 371 5.37 3.67 20.87
N ASP A 372 6.07 3.54 19.74
CA ASP A 372 7.31 4.27 19.47
C ASP A 372 7.07 5.72 18.96
N THR A 373 5.81 6.16 18.87
CA THR A 373 5.40 7.47 18.32
C THR A 373 5.81 7.70 16.85
N LEU A 374 6.01 6.62 16.09
CA LEU A 374 6.41 6.61 14.68
C LEU A 374 5.17 6.64 13.77
N ALA A 375 4.41 7.74 13.79
CA ALA A 375 3.13 7.85 13.08
C ALA A 375 3.23 7.46 11.60
N ARG A 376 4.25 7.91 10.86
CA ARG A 376 4.43 7.55 9.44
C ARG A 376 4.49 6.02 9.22
N ILE A 377 5.15 5.29 10.12
CA ILE A 377 5.28 3.84 10.03
C ILE A 377 3.93 3.18 10.32
N ALA A 378 3.22 3.63 11.38
CA ALA A 378 1.88 3.12 11.69
C ALA A 378 0.87 3.33 10.54
N LEU A 379 0.96 4.47 9.85
CA LEU A 379 0.11 4.75 8.68
C LEU A 379 0.48 3.89 7.47
N ASP A 380 1.77 3.59 7.26
CA ASP A 380 2.22 2.69 6.20
C ASP A 380 1.81 1.23 6.45
N GLU A 381 1.89 0.76 7.71
CA GLU A 381 1.34 -0.54 8.13
C GLU A 381 -0.18 -0.61 7.86
N THR A 382 -0.91 0.45 8.22
CA THR A 382 -2.36 0.52 7.96
C THR A 382 -2.69 0.53 6.47
N LYS A 383 -1.83 1.13 5.62
CA LYS A 383 -1.92 1.05 4.16
C LYS A 383 -1.75 -0.39 3.67
N GLU A 384 -0.73 -1.11 4.15
CA GLU A 384 -0.50 -2.51 3.77
C GLU A 384 -1.63 -3.43 4.27
N PHE A 385 -2.18 -3.16 5.45
CA PHE A 385 -3.36 -3.82 5.98
C PHE A 385 -4.59 -3.62 5.08
N SER A 386 -4.85 -2.37 4.66
CA SER A 386 -5.91 -2.04 3.70
C SER A 386 -5.72 -2.77 2.36
N LYS A 387 -4.49 -2.84 1.83
CA LYS A 387 -4.16 -3.60 0.61
C LYS A 387 -4.42 -5.10 0.78
N THR A 388 -4.07 -5.65 1.95
CA THR A 388 -4.30 -7.07 2.29
C THR A 388 -5.79 -7.42 2.31
N ILE A 389 -6.63 -6.55 2.89
CA ILE A 389 -8.08 -6.75 2.93
C ILE A 389 -8.69 -6.69 1.52
N ASP A 390 -8.23 -5.75 0.67
CA ASP A 390 -8.66 -5.66 -0.73
C ASP A 390 -8.28 -6.92 -1.53
N LEU A 391 -7.09 -7.47 -1.28
CA LEU A 391 -6.64 -8.73 -1.86
C LEU A 391 -7.56 -9.89 -1.44
N ALA A 392 -7.83 -10.06 -0.15
CA ALA A 392 -8.70 -11.13 0.33
C ALA A 392 -10.13 -11.04 -0.25
N ARG A 393 -10.67 -9.82 -0.41
CA ARG A 393 -11.96 -9.60 -1.09
C ARG A 393 -11.96 -10.02 -2.55
N ARG A 394 -10.84 -9.86 -3.27
CA ARG A 394 -10.71 -10.34 -4.66
C ARG A 394 -10.56 -11.86 -4.75
N MET A 395 -10.05 -12.49 -3.70
CA MET A 395 -9.82 -13.94 -3.65
C MET A 395 -11.03 -14.72 -3.15
N THR A 396 -12.03 -14.06 -2.57
CA THR A 396 -13.18 -14.70 -1.92
C THR A 396 -14.51 -14.17 -2.44
N SER A 397 -15.60 -14.91 -2.20
CA SER A 397 -16.94 -14.47 -2.61
C SER A 397 -17.68 -13.87 -1.42
N GLU A 398 -18.23 -12.67 -1.59
CA GLU A 398 -19.13 -12.07 -0.59
C GLU A 398 -20.41 -12.90 -0.36
N SER A 399 -20.71 -13.86 -1.25
CA SER A 399 -21.88 -14.75 -1.12
C SER A 399 -21.73 -15.82 -0.03
N ASP A 400 -20.50 -16.24 0.27
CA ASP A 400 -20.19 -17.34 1.20
C ASP A 400 -19.06 -17.02 2.19
N THR A 401 -18.42 -15.85 2.09
CA THR A 401 -17.29 -15.46 2.93
C THR A 401 -17.62 -14.23 3.75
N LEU A 402 -17.57 -14.37 5.08
CA LEU A 402 -17.67 -13.25 6.02
C LEU A 402 -16.29 -12.68 6.30
N ILE A 403 -16.06 -11.42 5.93
CA ILE A 403 -14.86 -10.68 6.30
C ILE A 403 -15.22 -9.66 7.38
N VAL A 404 -14.53 -9.71 8.52
CA VAL A 404 -14.66 -8.75 9.62
C VAL A 404 -13.34 -8.01 9.77
N VAL A 405 -13.39 -6.68 9.83
CA VAL A 405 -12.22 -5.84 10.07
C VAL A 405 -12.47 -5.08 11.36
N THR A 406 -11.52 -5.14 12.29
CA THR A 406 -11.63 -4.44 13.56
C THR A 406 -10.26 -4.08 14.13
N SER A 407 -10.28 -3.46 15.30
CA SER A 407 -9.11 -3.19 16.12
C SER A 407 -9.39 -3.68 17.53
N ASP A 408 -8.36 -4.12 18.22
CA ASP A 408 -8.42 -4.61 19.58
C ASP A 408 -8.55 -3.45 20.59
N HIS A 409 -7.80 -2.36 20.36
CA HIS A 409 -7.87 -1.10 21.09
C HIS A 409 -7.37 0.10 20.27
N ALA A 410 -7.53 1.31 20.81
CA ALA A 410 -7.04 2.54 20.18
C ALA A 410 -5.68 2.97 20.77
N HIS A 411 -4.97 3.84 20.04
CA HIS A 411 -3.85 4.63 20.55
C HIS A 411 -4.25 6.08 20.82
N VAL A 412 -3.37 6.81 21.51
CA VAL A 412 -3.53 8.25 21.80
C VAL A 412 -3.18 9.17 20.61
N MET A 413 -3.09 8.61 19.40
CA MET A 413 -2.87 9.40 18.18
C MET A 413 -4.00 10.41 18.01
N SER A 414 -3.62 11.67 17.78
CA SER A 414 -4.56 12.72 17.41
C SER A 414 -4.27 13.20 15.99
N TYR A 415 -5.34 13.53 15.27
CA TYR A 415 -5.27 14.16 13.95
C TYR A 415 -5.87 15.56 14.11
N ASN A 416 -5.02 16.56 14.32
CA ASN A 416 -5.39 17.89 14.81
C ASN A 416 -5.45 18.96 13.70
N GLY A 417 -6.18 20.05 13.98
CA GLY A 417 -6.34 21.21 13.09
C GLY A 417 -5.16 22.19 13.13
N TYR A 418 -4.96 23.04 12.11
CA TYR A 418 -5.82 23.28 10.93
C TYR A 418 -5.01 23.19 9.62
N PRO A 419 -4.60 21.98 9.22
CA PRO A 419 -3.94 21.80 7.92
C PRO A 419 -4.94 22.11 6.79
N ILE A 420 -4.45 22.72 5.72
CA ILE A 420 -5.27 23.01 4.56
C ILE A 420 -5.51 21.72 3.78
N ASN A 421 -6.72 21.54 3.23
CA ASN A 421 -7.01 20.43 2.32
C ASN A 421 -6.16 20.59 1.04
N ILE A 422 -5.08 19.83 0.94
CA ILE A 422 -4.27 19.69 -0.27
C ILE A 422 -4.74 18.38 -0.89
N MET A 423 -5.49 18.45 -2.01
CA MET A 423 -5.70 17.24 -2.81
C MET A 423 -4.32 16.64 -3.14
N ALA A 424 -4.11 15.35 -2.87
CA ALA A 424 -2.98 14.67 -3.49
C ALA A 424 -3.08 14.88 -4.99
N MET A 425 -2.06 15.52 -5.52
CA MET A 425 -2.02 15.95 -6.91
C MET A 425 -1.98 14.70 -7.80
N LYS A 426 -3.15 14.25 -8.29
CA LYS A 426 -3.25 13.13 -9.23
C LYS A 426 -2.97 13.66 -10.64
N ILE A 427 -1.80 13.32 -11.16
CA ILE A 427 -1.41 13.67 -12.53
C ILE A 427 -1.89 12.55 -13.45
N VAL A 428 -2.88 12.86 -14.29
CA VAL A 428 -3.40 11.92 -15.29
C VAL A 428 -2.55 12.01 -16.54
N LEU A 429 -1.97 10.91 -16.99
CA LEU A 429 -1.22 10.81 -18.23
C LEU A 429 -2.04 10.03 -19.27
N PHE A 430 -2.47 10.74 -20.31
CA PHE A 430 -3.03 10.15 -21.52
C PHE A 430 -1.88 9.70 -22.43
N TYR A 431 -1.76 8.39 -22.65
CA TYR A 431 -0.57 7.80 -23.27
C TYR A 431 -0.86 6.53 -24.06
N ARG A 432 0.16 6.03 -24.73
CA ARG A 432 0.18 4.68 -25.28
C ARG A 432 1.56 4.08 -25.06
N PRO A 433 1.70 2.87 -24.47
CA PRO A 433 2.99 2.20 -24.30
C PRO A 433 3.83 2.06 -25.58
N LEU A 434 3.19 1.98 -26.76
CA LEU A 434 3.89 1.92 -28.04
C LEU A 434 4.59 3.26 -28.41
N SER A 435 4.12 4.38 -27.87
CA SER A 435 4.58 5.73 -28.25
C SER A 435 5.90 6.09 -27.55
N PRO A 436 6.99 6.39 -28.29
CA PRO A 436 8.25 6.80 -27.70
C PRO A 436 8.12 8.08 -26.82
N PRO A 437 7.44 9.15 -27.28
CA PRO A 437 7.14 10.32 -26.44
C PRO A 437 6.42 9.99 -25.12
N SER A 438 5.52 9.00 -25.11
CA SER A 438 4.85 8.56 -23.88
C SER A 438 5.81 7.90 -22.90
N ARG A 439 6.71 7.05 -23.39
CA ARG A 439 7.69 6.36 -22.54
C ARG A 439 8.74 7.30 -21.96
N ALA A 440 9.08 8.38 -22.66
CA ALA A 440 9.92 9.45 -22.11
C ALA A 440 9.31 10.07 -20.84
N VAL A 441 7.98 10.32 -20.84
CA VAL A 441 7.26 10.83 -19.67
C VAL A 441 7.22 9.80 -18.54
N LEU A 442 7.00 8.52 -18.84
CA LEU A 442 7.01 7.44 -17.84
C LEU A 442 8.38 7.31 -17.15
N LEU A 443 9.47 7.27 -17.93
CA LEU A 443 10.84 7.26 -17.40
C LEU A 443 11.10 8.46 -16.49
N THR A 444 10.68 9.65 -16.91
CA THR A 444 10.85 10.89 -16.15
C THR A 444 10.07 10.83 -14.82
N ALA A 445 8.79 10.50 -14.86
CA ALA A 445 7.94 10.44 -13.67
C ALA A 445 8.44 9.38 -12.67
N LYS A 446 8.85 8.21 -13.15
CA LYS A 446 9.43 7.16 -12.31
C LYS A 446 10.75 7.59 -11.67
N SER A 447 11.61 8.31 -12.39
CA SER A 447 12.89 8.79 -11.86
C SER A 447 12.77 9.83 -10.74
N ILE A 448 11.65 10.57 -10.69
CA ILE A 448 11.40 11.60 -9.67
C ILE A 448 10.35 11.16 -8.63
N GLY A 449 9.97 9.88 -8.65
CA GLY A 449 9.07 9.29 -7.63
C GLY A 449 7.60 9.70 -7.76
N ILE A 450 7.15 10.19 -8.91
CA ILE A 450 5.74 10.55 -9.13
C ILE A 450 4.96 9.35 -9.65
N LYS A 451 3.82 9.09 -9.00
CA LYS A 451 2.81 8.14 -9.50
C LYS A 451 1.84 8.85 -10.44
N LEU A 452 1.74 8.37 -11.67
CA LEU A 452 0.79 8.87 -12.67
C LEU A 452 -0.45 7.98 -12.72
N GLU A 453 -1.63 8.58 -12.91
CA GLU A 453 -2.83 7.86 -13.33
C GLU A 453 -2.77 7.68 -14.85
N LEU A 454 -2.73 6.43 -15.32
CA LEU A 454 -2.49 6.12 -16.72
C LEU A 454 -3.80 5.90 -17.50
N LYS A 455 -4.05 6.74 -18.51
CA LYS A 455 -5.18 6.57 -19.46
C LYS A 455 -4.66 6.19 -20.84
N ASN A 456 -4.86 4.93 -21.20
CA ASN A 456 -4.39 4.39 -22.47
C ASN A 456 -5.28 4.89 -23.62
N ILE A 457 -4.68 5.54 -24.63
CA ILE A 457 -5.34 6.07 -25.82
C ILE A 457 -4.85 5.33 -27.06
N ASN A 458 -5.75 4.63 -27.74
CA ASN A 458 -5.45 3.90 -28.96
C ASN A 458 -5.49 4.83 -30.18
N VAL A 459 -4.32 5.35 -30.54
CA VAL A 459 -4.16 6.24 -31.69
C VAL A 459 -4.52 5.57 -33.02
N LEU A 460 -4.31 4.25 -33.17
CA LEU A 460 -4.66 3.52 -34.40
C LEU A 460 -6.17 3.36 -34.59
N LYS A 461 -6.95 3.42 -33.51
CA LYS A 461 -8.42 3.42 -33.55
C LYS A 461 -9.03 4.83 -33.61
N GLY A 462 -8.22 5.87 -33.64
CA GLY A 462 -8.70 7.26 -33.70
C GLY A 462 -9.25 7.81 -32.37
N GLU A 463 -8.97 7.18 -31.21
CA GLU A 463 -9.49 7.65 -29.91
C GLU A 463 -9.03 9.08 -29.55
N HIS A 464 -7.83 9.46 -30.02
CA HIS A 464 -7.28 10.82 -29.94
C HIS A 464 -8.01 11.86 -30.80
N LEU A 465 -8.90 11.43 -31.73
CA LEU A 465 -9.64 12.31 -32.63
C LEU A 465 -11.07 12.61 -32.13
N THR A 466 -11.46 12.04 -30.99
CA THR A 466 -12.76 12.29 -30.34
C THR A 466 -12.91 13.76 -29.97
N PRO A 467 -14.14 14.32 -29.98
CA PRO A 467 -14.38 15.70 -29.55
C PRO A 467 -13.85 15.98 -28.14
N GLU A 468 -13.97 15.00 -27.24
CA GLU A 468 -13.53 15.07 -25.85
C GLU A 468 -12.00 15.20 -25.77
N PHE A 469 -11.26 14.38 -26.50
CA PHE A 469 -9.79 14.44 -26.50
C PHE A 469 -9.26 15.68 -27.22
N LYS A 470 -9.91 16.11 -28.32
CA LYS A 470 -9.54 17.36 -29.02
C LYS A 470 -9.73 18.61 -28.16
N LYS A 471 -10.74 18.61 -27.29
CA LYS A 471 -10.94 19.69 -26.30
C LYS A 471 -9.82 19.71 -25.26
N LEU A 472 -9.29 18.54 -24.89
CA LEU A 472 -8.16 18.41 -23.97
C LEU A 472 -6.84 18.85 -24.65
N ASN A 473 -6.53 18.29 -25.82
CA ASN A 473 -5.34 18.61 -26.59
C ASN A 473 -5.73 18.96 -28.03
N PRO A 474 -5.68 20.25 -28.42
CA PRO A 474 -6.00 20.69 -29.78
C PRO A 474 -5.10 20.07 -30.87
N GLN A 475 -3.87 19.71 -30.51
CA GLN A 475 -2.94 18.99 -31.39
C GLN A 475 -3.26 17.51 -31.52
N HIS A 476 -4.26 16.98 -30.80
CA HIS A 476 -4.72 15.59 -30.85
C HIS A 476 -3.56 14.58 -30.73
N THR A 477 -2.52 14.92 -29.97
CA THR A 477 -1.31 14.11 -29.81
C THR A 477 -1.27 13.46 -28.43
N ILE A 478 -0.46 12.40 -28.32
CA ILE A 478 -0.04 11.83 -27.04
C ILE A 478 1.49 11.88 -26.94
N PRO A 479 2.07 12.02 -25.74
CA PRO A 479 1.40 12.12 -24.44
C PRO A 479 0.69 13.46 -24.21
N THR A 480 -0.29 13.45 -23.32
CA THR A 480 -0.91 14.65 -22.74
C THR A 480 -1.09 14.38 -21.25
N ILE A 481 -0.69 15.31 -20.40
CA ILE A 481 -1.01 15.24 -18.97
C ILE A 481 -2.18 16.17 -18.63
N ASN A 482 -2.93 15.79 -17.61
CA ASN A 482 -3.79 16.68 -16.85
C ASN A 482 -3.29 16.64 -15.40
N ASP A 483 -2.57 17.68 -15.02
CA ASP A 483 -2.14 17.93 -13.66
C ASP A 483 -3.15 18.87 -12.99
N ASN A 484 -4.20 18.26 -12.40
CA ASN A 484 -5.21 18.96 -11.62
C ASN A 484 -5.81 20.19 -12.35
N GLY A 485 -6.25 19.97 -13.58
CA GLY A 485 -6.83 21.00 -14.46
C GLY A 485 -5.81 21.72 -15.36
N ILE A 486 -4.51 21.62 -15.08
CA ILE A 486 -3.48 22.10 -16.01
C ILE A 486 -3.22 21.01 -17.03
N VAL A 487 -3.56 21.30 -18.27
CA VAL A 487 -3.29 20.39 -19.38
C VAL A 487 -2.00 20.81 -20.06
N ILE A 488 -1.06 19.89 -20.16
CA ILE A 488 0.20 20.06 -20.91
C ILE A 488 0.31 18.91 -21.89
N TYR A 489 0.63 19.26 -23.14
CA TYR A 489 0.90 18.34 -24.23
C TYR A 489 2.29 18.68 -24.81
N ASP A 490 2.88 17.74 -25.55
CA ASP A 490 4.31 17.65 -25.89
C ASP A 490 5.15 16.97 -24.77
N SER A 491 5.79 15.85 -25.11
CA SER A 491 6.55 15.05 -24.14
C SER A 491 7.68 15.82 -23.48
N HIS A 492 8.38 16.69 -24.22
CA HIS A 492 9.55 17.39 -23.72
C HIS A 492 9.12 18.51 -22.78
N ALA A 493 8.05 19.24 -23.13
CA ALA A 493 7.43 20.21 -22.24
C ALA A 493 6.91 19.55 -20.95
N ILE A 494 6.25 18.39 -21.07
CA ILE A 494 5.79 17.59 -19.93
C ILE A 494 6.95 17.18 -19.04
N CYS A 495 8.02 16.61 -19.60
CA CYS A 495 9.18 16.17 -18.84
C CYS A 495 9.82 17.33 -18.06
N SER A 496 10.07 18.47 -18.72
CA SER A 496 10.59 19.67 -18.06
C SER A 496 9.68 20.17 -16.96
N TYR A 497 8.37 20.22 -17.21
CA TYR A 497 7.36 20.64 -16.23
C TYR A 497 7.34 19.75 -14.99
N LEU A 498 7.34 18.43 -15.18
CA LEU A 498 7.30 17.48 -14.08
C LEU A 498 8.55 17.60 -13.20
N VAL A 499 9.74 17.73 -13.80
CA VAL A 499 10.97 17.92 -13.03
C VAL A 499 10.98 19.26 -12.30
N ASP A 500 10.70 20.38 -12.99
CA ASP A 500 10.73 21.71 -12.37
C ASP A 500 9.71 21.83 -11.22
N LYS A 501 8.56 21.15 -11.31
CA LYS A 501 7.48 21.25 -10.31
C LYS A 501 7.63 20.26 -9.14
N TYR A 502 8.11 19.04 -9.39
CA TYR A 502 7.97 17.94 -8.43
C TYR A 502 9.27 17.24 -8.06
N ALA A 503 10.37 17.42 -8.81
CA ALA A 503 11.63 16.80 -8.45
C ALA A 503 12.19 17.41 -7.15
N GLN A 504 12.81 16.57 -6.31
CA GLN A 504 13.44 17.02 -5.06
C GLN A 504 14.70 17.86 -5.31
N ASN A 505 15.33 17.68 -6.47
CA ASN A 505 16.51 18.41 -6.92
C ASN A 505 16.39 18.72 -8.42
N ASP A 506 17.30 19.53 -8.94
CA ASP A 506 17.31 19.94 -10.34
C ASP A 506 18.26 19.12 -11.22
N SER A 507 18.84 18.01 -10.74
CA SER A 507 19.85 17.24 -11.50
C SER A 507 19.37 16.79 -12.88
N LEU A 508 18.10 16.41 -13.01
CA LEU A 508 17.53 15.98 -14.31
C LEU A 508 17.24 17.14 -15.27
N TYR A 509 17.05 18.35 -14.75
CA TYR A 509 16.79 19.57 -15.52
C TYR A 509 17.39 20.80 -14.81
N PRO A 510 18.72 20.99 -14.89
CA PRO A 510 19.45 21.93 -14.04
C PRO A 510 18.94 23.36 -14.17
N ARG A 511 18.92 24.13 -13.08
CA ARG A 511 18.56 25.57 -13.12
C ARG A 511 19.70 26.45 -13.61
N ASP A 512 20.94 25.96 -13.56
CA ASP A 512 22.08 26.62 -14.19
C ASP A 512 21.79 26.85 -15.69
N LEU A 513 21.92 28.09 -16.14
CA LEU A 513 21.47 28.48 -17.47
C LEU A 513 22.28 27.83 -18.59
N VAL A 514 23.57 27.55 -18.35
CA VAL A 514 24.44 26.94 -19.36
C VAL A 514 24.12 25.45 -19.49
N GLN A 515 23.97 24.75 -18.37
CA GLN A 515 23.55 23.35 -18.35
C GLN A 515 22.11 23.18 -18.86
N ARG A 516 21.18 24.06 -18.49
CA ARG A 516 19.80 24.05 -19.00
C ARG A 516 19.75 24.27 -20.51
N ALA A 517 20.54 25.20 -21.04
CA ALA A 517 20.65 25.42 -22.48
C ALA A 517 21.20 24.17 -23.19
N CYS A 518 22.16 23.48 -22.57
CA CYS A 518 22.67 22.20 -23.03
C CYS A 518 21.54 21.15 -23.11
N VAL A 519 20.74 20.96 -22.06
CA VAL A 519 19.60 20.03 -22.03
C VAL A 519 18.53 20.40 -23.06
N ASN A 520 18.12 21.67 -23.11
CA ASN A 520 17.13 22.16 -24.07
C ASN A 520 17.57 21.91 -25.53
N ALA A 521 18.85 22.10 -25.85
CA ALA A 521 19.36 21.80 -27.18
C ALA A 521 19.20 20.31 -27.56
N ARG A 522 19.36 19.39 -26.61
CA ARG A 522 19.18 17.93 -26.86
C ARG A 522 17.69 17.55 -26.89
N LEU A 523 16.85 18.21 -26.10
CA LEU A 523 15.40 18.07 -26.20
C LEU A 523 14.90 18.49 -27.59
N HIS A 524 15.34 19.64 -28.10
CA HIS A 524 15.00 20.11 -29.45
C HIS A 524 15.63 19.26 -30.55
N PHE A 525 16.84 18.73 -30.35
CA PHE A 525 17.41 17.71 -31.24
C PHE A 525 16.51 16.47 -31.29
N ASN A 526 16.03 15.99 -30.14
CA ASN A 526 15.13 14.84 -30.13
C ASN A 526 13.80 15.15 -30.85
N SER A 527 13.13 16.26 -30.55
CA SER A 527 11.82 16.55 -31.16
C SER A 527 11.93 16.91 -32.65
N GLY A 528 12.88 17.75 -33.03
CA GLY A 528 13.00 18.31 -34.38
C GLY A 528 13.88 17.52 -35.35
N TYR A 529 14.75 16.64 -34.86
CA TYR A 529 15.68 15.88 -35.70
C TYR A 529 15.47 14.37 -35.53
N LEU A 530 15.75 13.82 -34.35
CA LEU A 530 15.73 12.37 -34.14
C LEU A 530 14.31 11.76 -34.25
N PHE A 531 13.36 12.22 -33.45
CA PHE A 531 11.98 11.74 -33.47
C PHE A 531 11.26 12.12 -34.77
N ALA A 532 11.56 13.28 -35.34
CA ALA A 532 11.00 13.69 -36.63
C ALA A 532 11.36 12.70 -37.76
N ARG A 533 12.63 12.26 -37.83
CA ARG A 533 13.07 11.25 -38.81
C ARG A 533 12.45 9.87 -38.54
N LEU A 534 12.36 9.48 -37.27
CA LEU A 534 11.65 8.26 -36.89
C LEU A 534 10.18 8.29 -37.32
N ARG A 535 9.48 9.40 -37.05
CA ARG A 535 8.09 9.66 -37.42
C ARG A 535 7.88 9.58 -38.93
N TYR A 536 8.80 10.16 -39.70
CA TYR A 536 8.78 10.10 -41.16
C TYR A 536 8.92 8.67 -41.72
N LEU A 537 9.52 7.74 -40.97
CA LEU A 537 9.56 6.33 -41.32
C LEU A 537 8.25 5.62 -40.97
N PHE A 538 7.78 5.72 -39.73
CA PHE A 538 6.65 4.86 -39.28
C PHE A 538 5.27 5.38 -39.64
N GLU A 539 5.06 6.71 -39.78
CA GLU A 539 3.70 7.24 -39.98
C GLU A 539 3.07 6.76 -41.29
N PRO A 540 3.77 6.76 -42.43
CA PRO A 540 3.21 6.18 -43.65
C PRO A 540 2.83 4.69 -43.49
N ILE A 541 3.58 3.97 -42.66
CA ILE A 541 3.38 2.54 -42.37
C ILE A 541 2.21 2.31 -41.41
N PHE A 542 1.84 3.24 -40.55
CA PHE A 542 0.63 3.07 -39.73
C PHE A 542 -0.61 3.69 -40.38
N PHE A 543 -0.46 4.81 -41.08
CA PHE A 543 -1.59 5.67 -41.46
C PHE A 543 -1.79 5.86 -42.98
N MET A 544 -0.80 5.56 -43.83
CA MET A 544 -0.86 5.86 -45.27
C MET A 544 -0.66 4.62 -46.16
N ASN A 545 -0.99 3.42 -45.68
CA ASN A 545 -0.93 2.17 -46.45
C ASN A 545 0.43 1.82 -47.08
N GLN A 546 1.53 2.44 -46.65
CA GLN A 546 2.88 2.06 -47.08
C GLN A 546 3.21 0.64 -46.60
N SER A 547 3.66 -0.22 -47.53
CA SER A 547 3.92 -1.65 -47.31
C SER A 547 5.41 -2.00 -47.21
N GLU A 548 6.31 -1.02 -47.31
CA GLU A 548 7.76 -1.22 -47.27
C GLU A 548 8.44 -0.21 -46.37
N ILE A 549 9.59 -0.59 -45.80
CA ILE A 549 10.51 0.34 -45.12
C ILE A 549 11.65 0.64 -46.11
N PRO A 550 11.69 1.82 -46.73
CA PRO A 550 12.73 2.15 -47.70
C PRO A 550 14.08 2.24 -47.00
N GLN A 551 15.11 1.61 -47.58
CA GLN A 551 16.46 1.57 -47.01
C GLN A 551 17.02 2.97 -46.73
N TRP A 552 16.79 3.92 -47.63
CA TRP A 552 17.23 5.30 -47.45
C TRP A 552 16.60 5.99 -46.24
N LYS A 553 15.39 5.60 -45.79
CA LYS A 553 14.80 6.13 -44.54
C LYS A 553 15.48 5.55 -43.30
N ILE A 554 15.99 4.32 -43.40
CA ILE A 554 16.80 3.70 -42.34
C ILE A 554 18.14 4.45 -42.25
N GLU A 555 18.81 4.65 -43.38
CA GLU A 555 20.06 5.42 -43.48
C GLU A 555 19.86 6.85 -42.96
N TYR A 556 18.75 7.49 -43.31
CA TYR A 556 18.41 8.83 -42.84
C TYR A 556 18.22 8.90 -41.31
N ILE A 557 17.75 7.85 -40.66
CA ILE A 557 17.72 7.77 -39.19
C ILE A 557 19.13 7.48 -38.65
N GLN A 558 19.89 6.60 -39.30
CA GLN A 558 21.25 6.25 -38.88
C GLN A 558 22.22 7.44 -38.95
N ASP A 559 21.95 8.44 -39.79
CA ASP A 559 22.66 9.72 -39.74
C ASP A 559 22.61 10.33 -38.33
N CYS A 560 21.48 10.23 -37.61
CA CYS A 560 21.36 10.72 -36.23
C CYS A 560 22.33 10.07 -35.24
N TRP A 561 22.86 8.88 -35.56
CA TRP A 561 23.90 8.23 -34.75
C TRP A 561 25.19 9.03 -34.75
N ILE A 562 25.48 9.78 -35.81
CA ILE A 562 26.67 10.60 -35.93
C ILE A 562 26.62 11.75 -34.90
N GLU A 563 25.49 12.46 -34.78
CA GLU A 563 25.35 13.54 -33.80
C GLU A 563 25.25 13.00 -32.37
N MET A 564 24.55 11.89 -32.16
CA MET A 564 24.48 11.23 -30.85
C MET A 564 25.87 10.80 -30.36
N GLU A 565 26.69 10.21 -31.24
CA GLU A 565 28.08 9.84 -30.92
C GLU A 565 28.87 11.06 -30.46
N LYS A 566 28.80 12.17 -31.21
CA LYS A 566 29.47 13.44 -30.87
C LYS A 566 28.97 14.06 -29.56
N PHE A 567 27.69 13.91 -29.21
CA PHE A 567 27.19 14.37 -27.92
C PHE A 567 27.80 13.56 -26.77
N LEU A 568 28.00 12.26 -26.97
CA LEU A 568 28.50 11.30 -25.98
C LEU A 568 30.04 11.21 -25.92
N GLU A 569 30.76 11.91 -26.78
CA GLU A 569 32.21 12.14 -26.62
C GLU A 569 32.52 13.04 -25.42
N LYS A 570 31.54 13.85 -24.98
CA LYS A 570 31.71 14.87 -23.93
C LYS A 570 31.38 14.37 -22.52
N GLY A 571 30.93 13.12 -22.38
CA GLY A 571 30.57 12.54 -21.10
C GLY A 571 29.75 11.25 -21.24
N ASN A 572 29.32 10.69 -20.10
CA ASN A 572 28.58 9.43 -20.07
C ASN A 572 27.12 9.52 -20.57
N TYR A 573 26.57 10.73 -20.69
CA TYR A 573 25.18 11.04 -21.06
C TYR A 573 25.13 12.21 -22.05
N VAL A 574 24.01 12.42 -22.72
CA VAL A 574 23.92 13.36 -23.87
C VAL A 574 24.18 14.84 -23.50
N CYS A 575 24.16 15.14 -22.20
CA CYS A 575 24.39 16.46 -21.62
C CYS A 575 25.56 16.52 -20.62
N GLY A 576 26.39 15.47 -20.50
CA GLY A 576 27.55 15.45 -19.60
C GLY A 576 27.73 14.12 -18.88
N ASN A 577 28.08 14.16 -17.60
CA ASN A 577 28.35 12.95 -16.80
C ASN A 577 27.15 12.48 -15.98
N GLU A 578 26.08 13.27 -15.92
CA GLU A 578 24.83 12.94 -15.22
C GLU A 578 23.69 12.77 -16.22
N ILE A 579 22.74 11.92 -15.84
CA ILE A 579 21.53 11.66 -16.61
C ILE A 579 20.59 12.87 -16.55
N THR A 580 19.95 13.19 -17.66
CA THR A 580 18.98 14.29 -17.76
C THR A 580 17.69 13.84 -18.46
N ILE A 581 16.66 14.69 -18.44
CA ILE A 581 15.44 14.42 -19.22
C ILE A 581 15.69 14.30 -20.73
N ALA A 582 16.80 14.86 -21.24
CA ALA A 582 17.20 14.67 -22.62
C ALA A 582 17.60 13.21 -22.90
N ASP A 583 18.26 12.54 -21.97
CA ASP A 583 18.60 11.12 -22.10
C ASP A 583 17.34 10.26 -22.18
N TYR A 584 16.35 10.50 -21.31
CA TYR A 584 15.06 9.80 -21.33
C TYR A 584 14.30 10.00 -22.65
N CYS A 585 14.27 11.22 -23.15
CA CYS A 585 13.64 11.55 -24.43
C CYS A 585 14.35 10.86 -25.61
N CYS A 586 15.68 10.92 -25.66
CA CYS A 586 16.46 10.27 -26.71
C CYS A 586 16.35 8.74 -26.66
N ILE A 587 16.51 8.12 -25.49
CA ILE A 587 16.53 6.65 -25.41
C ILE A 587 15.19 6.03 -25.77
N ALA A 588 14.07 6.68 -25.40
CA ALA A 588 12.74 6.21 -25.76
C ALA A 588 12.59 6.17 -27.29
N THR A 589 13.08 7.20 -27.99
CA THR A 589 13.10 7.26 -29.46
C THR A 589 14.02 6.20 -30.06
N ILE A 590 15.27 6.10 -29.59
CA ILE A 590 16.30 5.21 -30.14
C ILE A 590 15.92 3.75 -30.01
N SER A 591 15.51 3.33 -28.81
CA SER A 591 15.08 1.97 -28.53
C SER A 591 13.86 1.53 -29.35
N SER A 592 13.09 2.47 -29.93
CA SER A 592 11.94 2.13 -30.80
C SER A 592 12.36 1.65 -32.18
N ILE A 593 13.60 1.90 -32.59
CA ILE A 593 14.05 1.63 -33.96
C ILE A 593 15.42 0.94 -34.03
N ASP A 594 16.09 0.74 -32.90
CA ASP A 594 17.44 0.16 -32.83
C ASP A 594 17.60 -1.25 -33.42
N LYS A 595 16.50 -2.01 -33.59
CA LYS A 595 16.49 -3.30 -34.30
C LYS A 595 16.27 -3.19 -35.82
N ILE A 596 15.95 -1.99 -36.31
CA ILE A 596 15.72 -1.70 -37.74
C ILE A 596 16.85 -0.79 -38.23
N ALA A 597 17.06 0.36 -37.59
CA ALA A 597 18.20 1.24 -37.77
C ALA A 597 19.32 0.83 -36.79
N LEU A 598 20.04 -0.24 -37.14
CA LEU A 598 21.06 -0.83 -36.27
C LEU A 598 22.14 0.17 -35.88
N ILE A 599 22.58 0.09 -34.63
CA ILE A 599 23.74 0.80 -34.09
C ILE A 599 24.96 -0.12 -34.21
N ASN A 600 25.91 0.24 -35.08
CA ASN A 600 27.15 -0.50 -35.21
C ASN A 600 28.11 -0.12 -34.05
N PRO A 601 28.47 -1.05 -33.15
CA PRO A 601 29.31 -0.75 -31.98
C PRO A 601 30.76 -0.37 -32.33
N GLU A 602 31.27 -0.77 -33.50
CA GLU A 602 32.61 -0.36 -33.97
C GLU A 602 32.61 1.08 -34.49
N LYS A 603 31.49 1.51 -35.09
CA LYS A 603 31.34 2.85 -35.67
C LYS A 603 30.85 3.89 -34.66
N PHE A 604 30.00 3.45 -33.71
CA PHE A 604 29.36 4.30 -32.71
C PHE A 604 29.52 3.71 -31.30
N PRO A 605 30.76 3.53 -30.81
CA PRO A 605 31.03 2.91 -29.51
C PRO A 605 30.42 3.68 -28.34
N GLN A 606 30.42 5.02 -28.38
CA GLN A 606 29.89 5.84 -27.29
C GLN A 606 28.37 5.73 -27.19
N LEU A 607 27.68 5.80 -28.33
CA LEU A 607 26.25 5.58 -28.44
C LEU A 607 25.87 4.17 -27.96
N PHE A 608 26.57 3.15 -28.43
CA PHE A 608 26.32 1.77 -28.00
C PHE A 608 26.48 1.63 -26.48
N ALA A 609 27.56 2.14 -25.91
CA ALA A 609 27.80 2.12 -24.47
C ALA A 609 26.72 2.89 -23.69
N TRP A 610 26.28 4.05 -24.19
CA TRP A 610 25.18 4.82 -23.60
C TRP A 610 23.86 4.05 -23.61
N THR A 611 23.51 3.34 -24.70
CA THR A 611 22.29 2.52 -24.71
C THR A 611 22.33 1.43 -23.64
N LYS A 612 23.50 0.82 -23.41
CA LYS A 612 23.69 -0.18 -22.34
C LYS A 612 23.55 0.42 -20.95
N ARG A 613 24.11 1.62 -20.73
CA ARG A 613 23.92 2.36 -19.48
C ARG A 613 22.45 2.68 -19.22
N MET A 614 21.73 3.19 -20.22
CA MET A 614 20.31 3.50 -20.07
C MET A 614 19.46 2.24 -19.85
N GLN A 615 19.81 1.11 -20.49
CA GLN A 615 19.14 -0.18 -20.30
C GLN A 615 19.32 -0.77 -18.89
N ALA A 616 20.37 -0.38 -18.17
CA ALA A 616 20.66 -0.83 -16.81
C ALA A 616 19.90 -0.07 -15.72
N ILE A 617 19.13 0.97 -16.07
CA ILE A 617 18.32 1.72 -15.10
C ILE A 617 17.22 0.80 -14.55
N PRO A 618 17.00 0.70 -13.21
CA PRO A 618 16.13 -0.32 -12.61
C PRO A 618 14.71 -0.41 -13.18
N PHE A 619 14.13 0.72 -13.58
CA PHE A 619 12.79 0.81 -14.14
C PHE A 619 12.73 0.89 -15.67
N TYR A 620 13.86 0.78 -16.37
CA TYR A 620 13.90 0.84 -17.84
C TYR A 620 13.08 -0.28 -18.49
N GLY A 621 13.10 -1.48 -17.89
CA GLY A 621 12.39 -2.65 -18.37
C GLY A 621 10.88 -2.39 -18.50
N SER A 622 10.25 -2.00 -17.39
CA SER A 622 8.80 -1.76 -17.30
C SER A 622 8.37 -0.50 -18.06
N GLU A 623 9.13 0.60 -17.93
CA GLU A 623 8.68 1.89 -18.47
C GLU A 623 9.06 2.14 -19.93
N ASN A 624 10.08 1.43 -20.45
CA ASN A 624 10.56 1.65 -21.81
C ASN A 624 10.71 0.38 -22.67
N ALA A 625 11.46 -0.63 -22.21
CA ALA A 625 11.91 -1.74 -23.04
C ALA A 625 10.75 -2.55 -23.64
N GLU A 626 9.73 -2.87 -22.85
CA GLU A 626 8.58 -3.64 -23.29
C GLU A 626 7.80 -2.91 -24.39
N GLY A 627 7.51 -1.62 -24.18
CA GLY A 627 6.80 -0.79 -25.15
C GLY A 627 7.59 -0.60 -26.45
N ALA A 628 8.92 -0.48 -26.36
CA ALA A 628 9.81 -0.36 -27.51
C ALA A 628 9.82 -1.64 -28.37
N ALA A 629 9.95 -2.80 -27.72
CA ALA A 629 9.88 -4.10 -28.40
C ALA A 629 8.51 -4.33 -29.07
N ASN A 630 7.43 -3.96 -28.38
CA ASN A 630 6.08 -4.04 -28.93
C ASN A 630 5.86 -3.09 -30.10
N PHE A 631 6.47 -1.90 -30.09
CA PHE A 631 6.43 -0.96 -31.21
C PHE A 631 7.11 -1.55 -32.46
N GLN A 632 8.33 -2.06 -32.30
CA GLN A 632 9.08 -2.69 -33.38
C GLN A 632 8.31 -3.87 -33.99
N LYS A 633 7.75 -4.74 -33.15
CA LYS A 633 6.91 -5.86 -33.58
C LYS A 633 5.68 -5.39 -34.34
N SER A 634 4.97 -4.38 -33.83
CA SER A 634 3.79 -3.79 -34.48
C SER A 634 4.12 -3.22 -35.86
N LEU A 635 5.25 -2.51 -35.98
CA LEU A 635 5.70 -1.92 -37.23
C LEU A 635 5.99 -3.00 -38.28
N LEU A 636 6.81 -4.00 -37.95
CA LEU A 636 7.17 -5.09 -38.86
C LEU A 636 5.97 -5.95 -39.26
N ASN A 637 5.07 -6.23 -38.31
CA ASN A 637 3.83 -6.97 -38.60
C ASN A 637 2.91 -6.19 -39.56
N THR A 638 2.83 -4.87 -39.41
CA THR A 638 2.01 -4.03 -40.30
C THR A 638 2.58 -4.02 -41.72
N VAL A 639 3.89 -3.93 -41.86
CA VAL A 639 4.60 -4.07 -43.15
C VAL A 639 4.31 -5.43 -43.79
N ALA A 640 4.51 -6.53 -43.03
CA ALA A 640 4.30 -7.89 -43.53
C ALA A 640 2.83 -8.12 -43.97
N LYS A 641 1.86 -7.66 -43.17
CA LYS A 641 0.44 -7.74 -43.49
C LYS A 641 0.11 -7.02 -44.80
N ARG A 642 0.59 -5.79 -44.98
CA ARG A 642 0.34 -5.00 -46.18
C ARG A 642 1.03 -5.59 -47.42
N LYS A 643 2.23 -6.17 -47.27
CA LYS A 643 2.88 -6.91 -48.35
C LYS A 643 2.03 -8.11 -48.79
N ALA A 644 1.48 -8.87 -47.85
CA ALA A 644 0.60 -10.00 -48.16
C ALA A 644 -0.69 -9.56 -48.86
N GLU A 645 -1.30 -8.45 -48.42
CA GLU A 645 -2.50 -7.87 -49.06
C GLU A 645 -2.25 -7.47 -50.52
N ILE A 646 -1.07 -6.91 -50.82
CA ILE A 646 -0.68 -6.54 -52.20
C ILE A 646 -0.42 -7.78 -53.06
N ILE A 647 0.11 -8.88 -52.50
CA ILE A 647 0.38 -10.12 -53.24
C ILE A 647 -0.91 -10.92 -53.49
N SER A 648 -1.97 -10.69 -52.69
CA SER A 648 -3.27 -11.36 -52.81
C SER A 648 -4.28 -10.68 -53.76
N ILE A 649 -3.92 -9.52 -54.30
CA ILE A 649 -4.65 -8.77 -55.34
C ILE A 649 -3.93 -9.00 -56.66
#